data_AF-A0A930ESI7-F1
#
_entry.id   AF-A0A930ESI7-F1
#
_cell.length_a   1.000
_cell.length_b   1.000
_cell.length_c   1.000
_cell.angle_alpha   90.00
_cell.angle_beta   90.00
_cell.angle_gamma   90.00
#
_symmetry.space_group_name_H-M   'P 1'
#
loop_
_entity.id
_entity.type
_entity.pdbx_description
1 polymer ?
#
loop_
_entity_poly.entity_id
_entity_poly.type
_entity_poly.pdbx_seq_one_letter_code
_entity_poly.pdbx_strand_id
1 'polypeptide(L)'
;MLDELENKRRAAYALNLCTVSVSQIIDYEDLIVLEQEYEAILNNLNLEAMPKDEPLLLIIKQILDVITFFRIDKVERAFIEEEYNKQVRNAIWSAVPNFGMLIAGGNLMTAGVAIATQVGMGYMNYRNNRNEYQGERNRKLWQLQKAAIEQFNGLRRELFDTAWRLSDKYEFPDKYRLTERQITNYNEILQDSNIIRRYERLDAIKEYFEAYPPFWYYLGSVANKIYRERKDLNCNHYKAMAISAFEKYWEINAQGLLREDQVAAGCALEYIDILLDSTDEVSKIDRIETLMRQAIEYSGRANDVLQCCAFYNLRINEYEEAAKLYKYLVNESYNTLFNAQILSSLYVRLNDQFGYALLEELVDKNCKYLYPFKGGRSKSGDKKFTEKLFNNLKSRCTYFFDKLNNRYQIKFKNIFFGYLKSSNEGKILSDDKFKEIVELFFSSESNSNKAIFEDYFKKISYGEDVIELLNQYVNDVSSLSLFAKKSDIKKIMENIEANLRGFYIEPEYSVEWYKQALEVNESFDNVLANTLSVIASKFKYLEHTIELSNIHLLDEEITILAKERGIIIPVNIVNDEQVKTGNDAISKFTLEFLGSNAKEIQTKRKRNNDLKEIIKEIFEGCNSINIIENTNKFFTEHTLGKDTLKHDVISIVELIDSQKYIVFSKSYFFVYSNNEHSELRLYDDGRQPKSGDGDTIINFKKPAVLNGVIDRLQLNLTNINKLEASPDIIERIWRLADKIVQYRNVNKSI
;
A
#
# COMPACT_ATOMS: atom_id res chain seq x y z
N MET A 1 27.15 15.10 -48.54
CA MET A 1 25.85 14.41 -48.69
C MET A 1 25.52 13.52 -47.49
N LEU A 2 26.35 12.51 -47.11
CA LEU A 2 26.09 11.69 -45.91
C LEU A 2 26.15 12.51 -44.60
N ASP A 3 27.25 13.24 -44.37
CA ASP A 3 27.41 14.11 -43.19
C ASP A 3 26.36 15.22 -43.08
N GLU A 4 25.86 15.69 -44.22
CA GLU A 4 24.86 16.74 -44.31
C GLU A 4 23.46 16.24 -43.94
N LEU A 5 23.09 15.06 -44.43
CA LEU A 5 21.85 14.38 -44.06
C LEU A 5 21.87 13.98 -42.57
N GLU A 6 23.03 13.57 -42.06
CA GLU A 6 23.23 13.23 -40.66
C GLU A 6 23.06 14.47 -39.76
N ASN A 7 23.63 15.61 -40.13
CA ASN A 7 23.45 16.87 -39.41
C ASN A 7 21.99 17.33 -39.40
N LYS A 8 21.27 17.17 -40.52
CA LYS A 8 19.82 17.47 -40.62
C LYS A 8 18.99 16.62 -39.67
N ARG A 9 19.20 15.31 -39.66
CA ARG A 9 18.50 14.38 -38.75
C ARG A 9 18.83 14.65 -37.29
N ARG A 10 20.08 15.01 -37.00
CA ARG A 10 20.55 15.30 -35.64
C ARG A 10 19.93 16.57 -35.06
N ALA A 11 19.84 17.63 -35.85
CA ALA A 11 19.15 18.86 -35.46
C ALA A 11 17.66 18.60 -35.17
N ALA A 12 16.99 17.85 -36.06
CA ALA A 12 15.60 17.46 -35.84
C ALA A 12 15.41 16.54 -34.62
N TYR A 13 16.33 15.60 -34.39
CA TYR A 13 16.28 14.74 -33.21
C TYR A 13 16.43 15.55 -31.92
N ALA A 14 17.40 16.46 -31.84
CA ALA A 14 17.58 17.30 -30.64
C ALA A 14 16.35 18.17 -30.34
N LEU A 15 15.73 18.71 -31.40
CA LEU A 15 14.47 19.45 -31.28
C LEU A 15 13.31 18.55 -30.79
N ASN A 16 13.17 17.37 -31.40
CA ASN A 16 12.11 16.42 -31.05
C ASN A 16 12.26 15.89 -29.63
N LEU A 17 13.49 15.67 -29.16
CA LEU A 17 13.77 15.28 -27.77
C LEU A 17 13.15 16.30 -26.81
N CYS A 18 13.46 17.59 -26.99
CA CYS A 18 12.90 18.66 -26.14
C CYS A 18 11.37 18.76 -26.29
N THR A 19 10.86 18.66 -27.51
CA THR A 19 9.44 18.82 -27.82
C THR A 19 8.60 17.69 -27.22
N VAL A 20 9.06 16.44 -27.33
CA VAL A 20 8.40 15.26 -26.78
C VAL A 20 8.42 15.30 -25.26
N SER A 21 9.56 15.62 -24.64
CA SER A 21 9.66 15.71 -23.18
C SER A 21 8.69 16.74 -22.60
N VAL A 22 8.68 17.97 -23.11
CA VAL A 22 7.73 19.02 -22.64
C VAL A 22 6.28 18.60 -22.88
N SER A 23 5.99 17.96 -24.02
CA SER A 23 4.63 17.49 -24.33
C SER A 23 4.19 16.37 -23.39
N GLN A 24 5.09 15.42 -23.07
CA GLN A 24 4.80 14.31 -22.17
C GLN A 24 4.60 14.78 -20.72
N ILE A 25 5.37 15.75 -20.24
CA ILE A 25 5.15 16.35 -18.92
C ILE A 25 3.72 16.92 -18.81
N ILE A 26 3.27 17.63 -19.85
CA ILE A 26 1.91 18.19 -19.89
C ILE A 26 0.85 17.10 -20.04
N ASP A 27 0.97 16.24 -21.06
CA ASP A 27 -0.07 15.27 -21.43
C ASP A 27 -0.28 14.20 -20.36
N TYR A 28 0.80 13.80 -19.65
CA TYR A 28 0.69 12.86 -18.55
C TYR A 28 0.23 13.53 -17.26
N GLU A 29 0.37 14.84 -17.05
CA GLU A 29 -0.03 15.50 -15.79
C GLU A 29 0.51 14.76 -14.54
N ASP A 30 1.80 14.39 -14.58
CA ASP A 30 2.40 13.52 -13.58
C ASP A 30 3.80 13.97 -13.17
N LEU A 31 3.97 14.18 -11.87
CA LEU A 31 5.24 14.60 -11.27
C LEU A 31 6.36 13.58 -11.49
N ILE A 32 6.02 12.30 -11.64
CA ILE A 32 6.98 11.22 -11.84
C ILE A 32 7.48 11.22 -13.29
N VAL A 33 6.58 11.51 -14.24
CA VAL A 33 6.95 11.77 -15.64
C VAL A 33 7.83 13.02 -15.72
N LEU A 34 7.55 14.05 -14.93
CA LEU A 34 8.39 15.25 -14.85
C LEU A 34 9.82 14.95 -14.38
N GLU A 35 10.01 14.16 -13.32
CA GLU A 35 11.36 13.79 -12.85
C GLU A 35 12.08 12.84 -13.83
N GLN A 36 11.35 11.96 -14.51
CA GLN A 36 11.89 11.12 -15.59
C GLN A 36 12.46 11.94 -16.75
N GLU A 37 11.68 12.91 -17.26
CA GLU A 37 12.12 13.81 -18.33
C GLU A 37 13.22 14.77 -17.85
N TYR A 38 13.24 15.12 -16.57
CA TYR A 38 14.33 15.89 -15.95
C TYR A 38 15.67 15.14 -16.02
N GLU A 39 15.74 13.90 -15.54
CA GLU A 39 16.98 13.12 -15.55
C GLU A 39 17.45 12.85 -17.00
N ALA A 40 16.50 12.64 -17.91
CA ALA A 40 16.80 12.47 -19.33
C ALA A 40 17.41 13.71 -20.00
N ILE A 41 16.99 14.94 -19.63
CA ILE A 41 17.48 16.19 -20.25
C ILE A 41 18.61 16.86 -19.45
N LEU A 42 18.54 16.97 -18.13
CA LEU A 42 19.46 17.82 -17.34
C LEU A 42 20.83 17.18 -17.13
N ASN A 43 20.87 15.93 -16.70
CA ASN A 43 22.12 15.29 -16.28
C ASN A 43 22.86 14.60 -17.43
N ASN A 44 22.28 14.61 -18.62
CA ASN A 44 22.54 13.52 -19.54
C ASN A 44 22.82 13.92 -21.00
N LEU A 45 22.73 15.20 -21.37
CA LEU A 45 23.05 15.59 -22.75
C LEU A 45 24.51 15.27 -23.11
N ASN A 46 24.70 14.59 -24.23
CA ASN A 46 26.00 14.44 -24.86
C ASN A 46 26.35 15.76 -25.57
N LEU A 47 27.06 16.63 -24.85
CA LEU A 47 27.44 17.92 -25.39
C LEU A 47 28.32 17.79 -26.64
N GLU A 48 29.07 16.71 -26.83
CA GLU A 48 29.88 16.53 -28.05
C GLU A 48 28.98 16.31 -29.28
N ALA A 49 27.97 15.45 -29.14
CA ALA A 49 27.05 15.11 -30.23
C ALA A 49 25.96 16.19 -30.46
N MET A 50 25.59 16.96 -29.44
CA MET A 50 24.51 17.95 -29.52
C MET A 50 24.81 19.08 -30.52
N PRO A 51 23.85 19.46 -31.38
CA PRO A 51 23.98 20.61 -32.28
C PRO A 51 24.33 21.88 -31.51
N LYS A 52 25.39 22.57 -31.95
CA LYS A 52 25.90 23.80 -31.33
C LYS A 52 25.14 25.02 -31.83
N ASP A 53 23.86 25.08 -31.46
CA ASP A 53 22.97 26.19 -31.82
C ASP A 53 22.47 26.97 -30.62
N GLU A 54 22.44 28.29 -30.77
CA GLU A 54 22.01 29.20 -29.71
C GLU A 54 20.51 29.07 -29.38
N PRO A 55 19.58 28.96 -30.35
CA PRO A 55 18.17 28.73 -30.06
C PRO A 55 17.95 27.42 -29.29
N LEU A 56 18.67 26.36 -29.65
CA LEU A 56 18.60 25.07 -28.97
C LEU A 56 19.15 25.15 -27.53
N LEU A 57 20.27 25.84 -27.33
CA LEU A 57 20.82 26.07 -25.99
C LEU A 57 19.86 26.87 -25.10
N LEU A 58 19.22 27.90 -25.65
CA LEU A 58 18.27 28.73 -24.92
C LEU A 58 17.04 27.94 -24.47
N ILE A 59 16.43 27.16 -25.38
CA ILE A 59 15.25 26.39 -25.02
C ILE A 59 15.56 25.29 -24.01
N ILE A 60 16.74 24.64 -24.13
CA ILE A 60 17.18 23.66 -23.13
C ILE A 60 17.30 24.34 -21.77
N LYS A 61 17.99 25.49 -21.66
CA LYS A 61 18.09 26.24 -20.38
C LYS A 61 16.72 26.57 -19.80
N GLN A 62 15.78 27.08 -20.61
CA GLN A 62 14.43 27.41 -20.16
C GLN A 62 13.67 26.17 -19.66
N ILE A 63 13.76 25.04 -20.38
CA ILE A 63 13.17 23.77 -19.95
C ILE A 63 13.74 23.36 -18.58
N LEU A 64 15.06 23.45 -18.41
CA LEU A 64 15.72 23.10 -17.16
C LEU A 64 15.29 24.00 -16.00
N ASP A 65 15.18 25.30 -16.22
CA ASP A 65 14.74 26.25 -15.19
C ASP A 65 13.32 25.94 -14.72
N VAL A 66 12.40 25.67 -15.67
CA VAL A 66 11.01 25.33 -15.36
C VAL A 66 10.93 23.99 -14.63
N ILE A 67 11.57 22.93 -15.12
CA ILE A 67 11.49 21.61 -14.47
C ILE A 67 12.10 21.65 -13.06
N THR A 68 13.24 22.33 -12.88
CA THR A 68 13.91 22.45 -11.57
C THR A 68 13.01 23.10 -10.51
N PHE A 69 12.20 24.07 -10.90
CA PHE A 69 11.27 24.77 -10.02
C PHE A 69 10.13 23.86 -9.49
N PHE A 70 9.75 22.82 -10.24
CA PHE A 70 8.62 21.94 -9.92
C PHE A 70 9.00 20.54 -9.43
N ARG A 71 10.28 20.29 -9.10
CA ARG A 71 10.75 18.98 -8.65
C ARG A 71 10.06 18.50 -7.38
N ILE A 72 9.89 17.19 -7.29
CA ILE A 72 9.36 16.49 -6.11
C ILE A 72 10.40 16.35 -4.99
N ASP A 73 9.91 16.14 -3.76
CA ASP A 73 10.76 15.82 -2.61
C ASP A 73 11.34 14.40 -2.75
N LYS A 74 12.58 14.19 -2.25
CA LYS A 74 13.38 12.97 -2.45
C LYS A 74 12.70 11.67 -1.97
N VAL A 75 11.72 11.78 -1.07
CA VAL A 75 11.01 10.66 -0.46
C VAL A 75 10.05 9.98 -1.45
N GLU A 76 9.37 10.75 -2.32
CA GLU A 76 8.40 10.19 -3.28
C GLU A 76 9.10 9.45 -4.44
N ARG A 77 10.36 9.79 -4.73
CA ARG A 77 11.22 9.12 -5.72
C ARG A 77 11.59 7.69 -5.33
N ALA A 78 11.89 7.46 -4.04
CA ALA A 78 12.37 6.16 -3.55
C ALA A 78 11.32 5.04 -3.70
N PHE A 79 10.03 5.38 -3.54
CA PHE A 79 8.89 4.47 -3.61
C PHE A 79 8.78 3.80 -5.01
N ILE A 80 8.87 4.59 -6.08
CA ILE A 80 8.69 4.10 -7.46
C ILE A 80 9.92 3.33 -7.96
N GLU A 81 11.12 3.82 -7.60
CA GLU A 81 12.36 3.09 -7.90
C GLU A 81 12.32 1.70 -7.24
N GLU A 82 11.74 1.55 -6.05
CA GLU A 82 11.63 0.28 -5.34
C GLU A 82 10.66 -0.73 -6.00
N GLU A 83 9.45 -0.32 -6.37
CA GLU A 83 8.50 -1.19 -7.09
C GLU A 83 9.09 -1.70 -8.41
N TYR A 84 9.78 -0.82 -9.13
CA TYR A 84 10.42 -1.17 -10.39
C TYR A 84 11.61 -2.13 -10.16
N ASN A 85 12.47 -1.85 -9.17
CA ASN A 85 13.57 -2.74 -8.79
C ASN A 85 13.07 -4.13 -8.38
N LYS A 86 11.89 -4.21 -7.75
CA LYS A 86 11.23 -5.48 -7.42
C LYS A 86 10.84 -6.28 -8.66
N GLN A 87 10.28 -5.62 -9.68
CA GLN A 87 9.93 -6.30 -10.94
C GLN A 87 11.18 -6.86 -11.63
N VAL A 88 12.28 -6.10 -11.66
CA VAL A 88 13.58 -6.55 -12.19
C VAL A 88 14.09 -7.76 -11.41
N ARG A 89 14.15 -7.68 -10.07
CA ARG A 89 14.56 -8.81 -9.22
C ARG A 89 13.74 -10.06 -9.48
N ASN A 90 12.41 -9.93 -9.51
CA ASN A 90 11.50 -11.07 -9.67
C ASN A 90 11.60 -11.69 -11.06
N ALA A 91 11.84 -10.89 -12.09
CA ALA A 91 12.12 -11.38 -13.44
C ALA A 91 13.44 -12.17 -13.48
N ILE A 92 14.52 -11.66 -12.88
CA ILE A 92 15.81 -12.37 -12.82
C ILE A 92 15.70 -13.65 -11.98
N TRP A 93 14.98 -13.64 -10.86
CA TRP A 93 14.75 -14.85 -10.05
C TRP A 93 13.99 -15.94 -10.78
N SER A 94 12.90 -15.58 -11.44
CA SER A 94 12.13 -16.52 -12.26
C SER A 94 12.98 -17.12 -13.38
N ALA A 95 14.02 -16.40 -13.79
CA ALA A 95 14.96 -16.76 -14.83
C ALA A 95 16.15 -17.61 -14.37
N VAL A 96 16.46 -17.67 -13.06
CA VAL A 96 17.55 -18.47 -12.49
C VAL A 96 16.96 -19.71 -11.80
N PRO A 97 16.85 -20.86 -12.52
CA PRO A 97 16.20 -22.05 -11.98
C PRO A 97 16.98 -22.72 -10.84
N ASN A 98 18.32 -22.69 -10.89
CA ASN A 98 19.21 -23.06 -9.79
C ASN A 98 20.60 -22.42 -9.95
N PHE A 99 21.26 -22.11 -8.83
CA PHE A 99 22.60 -21.49 -8.84
C PHE A 99 23.69 -22.43 -9.38
N GLY A 100 23.51 -23.75 -9.26
CA GLY A 100 24.39 -24.76 -9.85
C GLY A 100 24.46 -24.70 -11.38
N MET A 101 23.40 -24.23 -12.06
CA MET A 101 23.37 -24.07 -13.51
C MET A 101 24.31 -22.96 -13.98
N LEU A 102 24.47 -21.90 -13.18
CA LEU A 102 25.45 -20.83 -13.42
C LEU A 102 26.89 -21.37 -13.38
N ILE A 103 27.13 -22.43 -12.60
CA ILE A 103 28.43 -23.10 -12.48
C ILE A 103 28.63 -24.18 -13.54
N ALA A 104 27.57 -24.88 -13.94
CA ALA A 104 27.62 -25.94 -14.94
C ALA A 104 27.61 -25.43 -16.40
N GLY A 105 27.33 -24.14 -16.63
CA GLY A 105 27.23 -23.55 -17.97
C GLY A 105 25.96 -23.96 -18.72
N GLY A 106 24.86 -24.13 -17.98
CA GLY A 106 23.58 -24.52 -18.57
C GLY A 106 22.89 -23.39 -19.33
N ASN A 107 22.03 -23.76 -20.26
CA ASN A 107 21.37 -22.86 -21.19
C ASN A 107 20.31 -21.97 -20.48
N LEU A 108 20.59 -20.67 -20.30
CA LEU A 108 19.71 -19.64 -19.72
C LEU A 108 18.74 -19.01 -20.77
N MET A 109 18.48 -19.66 -21.90
CA MET A 109 17.83 -19.01 -23.06
C MET A 109 16.36 -18.63 -22.85
N THR A 110 15.58 -19.40 -22.09
CA THR A 110 14.14 -19.12 -21.87
C THR A 110 13.86 -17.90 -20.98
N ALA A 111 14.89 -17.29 -20.40
CA ALA A 111 14.81 -16.36 -19.29
C ALA A 111 15.02 -14.86 -19.66
N GLY A 112 15.64 -14.55 -20.79
CA GLY A 112 16.03 -13.17 -21.13
C GLY A 112 14.88 -12.20 -21.37
N VAL A 113 13.85 -12.69 -22.05
CA VAL A 113 12.68 -11.92 -22.50
C VAL A 113 12.08 -11.07 -21.39
N ALA A 114 11.91 -11.66 -20.21
CA ALA A 114 11.23 -11.04 -19.08
C ALA A 114 12.04 -9.90 -18.44
N ILE A 115 13.37 -9.88 -18.62
CA ILE A 115 14.29 -8.96 -17.93
C ILE A 115 14.58 -7.73 -18.80
N ALA A 116 14.84 -7.91 -20.11
CA ALA A 116 15.03 -6.77 -21.01
C ALA A 116 13.77 -5.92 -21.17
N THR A 117 12.59 -6.56 -21.15
CA THR A 117 11.33 -5.81 -21.13
C THR A 117 11.18 -5.00 -19.84
N GLN A 118 11.74 -5.39 -18.69
CA GLN A 118 11.70 -4.52 -17.51
C GLN A 118 12.56 -3.27 -17.69
N VAL A 119 13.76 -3.35 -18.25
CA VAL A 119 14.68 -2.20 -18.35
C VAL A 119 14.11 -1.05 -19.18
N GLY A 120 13.78 -1.31 -20.45
CA GLY A 120 13.30 -0.24 -21.33
C GLY A 120 11.79 -0.01 -21.21
N MET A 121 11.02 -0.99 -20.73
CA MET A 121 9.63 -0.77 -20.35
C MET A 121 9.45 -0.33 -18.90
N GLY A 122 10.46 -0.18 -18.02
CA GLY A 122 10.25 0.29 -16.64
C GLY A 122 9.76 1.73 -16.60
N TYR A 123 10.50 2.58 -17.32
CA TYR A 123 10.11 3.95 -17.70
C TYR A 123 8.71 4.00 -18.32
N MET A 124 8.37 3.02 -19.17
CA MET A 124 7.10 2.98 -19.91
C MET A 124 5.95 2.28 -19.19
N ASN A 125 6.21 1.32 -18.32
CA ASN A 125 5.24 0.54 -17.56
C ASN A 125 4.62 1.44 -16.53
N TYR A 126 5.42 2.31 -15.90
CA TYR A 126 4.91 3.41 -15.12
C TYR A 126 3.90 4.26 -15.92
N ARG A 127 4.25 4.66 -17.15
CA ARG A 127 3.40 5.48 -18.03
C ARG A 127 2.15 4.73 -18.53
N ASN A 128 2.27 3.44 -18.84
CA ASN A 128 1.21 2.60 -19.40
C ASN A 128 0.22 2.13 -18.33
N ASN A 129 0.70 1.85 -17.12
CA ASN A 129 -0.10 1.35 -16.00
C ASN A 129 -0.32 2.44 -14.94
N ARG A 130 -0.15 3.72 -15.30
CA ARG A 130 -0.30 4.87 -14.41
C ARG A 130 -1.56 4.81 -13.56
N ASN A 131 -2.70 4.43 -14.15
CA ASN A 131 -3.97 4.33 -13.43
C ASN A 131 -3.94 3.34 -12.25
N GLU A 132 -3.04 2.36 -12.27
CA GLU A 132 -2.83 1.41 -11.18
C GLU A 132 -1.85 1.93 -10.12
N TYR A 133 -0.94 2.83 -10.48
CA TYR A 133 0.08 3.42 -9.60
C TYR A 133 -0.34 4.75 -8.97
N GLN A 134 -1.46 5.33 -9.41
CA GLN A 134 -1.85 6.67 -9.00
C GLN A 134 -2.65 6.69 -7.70
N GLY A 135 -2.03 7.19 -6.63
CA GLY A 135 -2.76 7.64 -5.43
C GLY A 135 -3.50 8.96 -5.70
N GLU A 136 -4.68 9.15 -5.10
CA GLU A 136 -5.45 10.42 -5.18
C GLU A 136 -4.63 11.67 -4.82
N ARG A 137 -3.56 11.49 -4.02
CA ARG A 137 -2.66 12.55 -3.56
C ARG A 137 -1.83 13.17 -4.69
N ASN A 138 -1.29 12.37 -5.62
CA ASN A 138 -0.42 12.89 -6.70
C ASN A 138 -1.24 13.71 -7.71
N ARG A 139 -2.48 13.29 -8.01
CA ARG A 139 -3.43 14.08 -8.81
C ARG A 139 -3.73 15.42 -8.15
N LYS A 140 -4.00 15.42 -6.84
CA LYS A 140 -4.28 16.65 -6.08
C LYS A 140 -3.06 17.58 -6.08
N LEU A 141 -1.84 17.06 -5.91
CA LEU A 141 -0.61 17.86 -5.95
C LEU A 141 -0.35 18.51 -7.31
N TRP A 142 -0.49 17.77 -8.42
CA TRP A 142 -0.35 18.34 -9.77
C TRP A 142 -1.43 19.39 -10.07
N GLN A 143 -2.68 19.12 -9.70
CA GLN A 143 -3.79 20.06 -9.87
C GLN A 143 -3.59 21.36 -9.08
N LEU A 144 -2.88 21.31 -7.95
CA LEU A 144 -2.49 22.49 -7.18
C LEU A 144 -1.38 23.30 -7.87
N GLN A 145 -0.64 22.72 -8.82
CA GLN A 145 0.43 23.36 -9.59
C GLN A 145 -0.04 23.91 -10.95
N LYS A 146 -1.20 24.58 -11.01
CA LYS A 146 -1.71 25.21 -12.24
C LYS A 146 -0.71 26.16 -12.93
N ALA A 147 0.15 26.81 -12.14
CA ALA A 147 1.24 27.66 -12.62
C ALA A 147 2.32 26.89 -13.41
N ALA A 148 2.53 25.59 -13.12
CA ALA A 148 3.48 24.75 -13.85
C ALA A 148 3.01 24.50 -15.28
N ILE A 149 1.73 24.14 -15.45
CA ILE A 149 1.12 23.92 -16.76
C ILE A 149 1.21 25.19 -17.62
N GLU A 150 1.00 26.36 -17.03
CA GLU A 150 1.15 27.65 -17.73
C GLU A 150 2.61 27.91 -18.18
N GLN A 151 3.61 27.58 -17.35
CA GLN A 151 5.02 27.69 -17.73
C GLN A 151 5.43 26.70 -18.82
N PHE A 152 5.00 25.44 -18.74
CA PHE A 152 5.25 24.45 -19.81
C PHE A 152 4.54 24.81 -21.12
N ASN A 153 3.35 25.40 -21.06
CA ASN A 153 2.69 25.96 -22.25
C ASN A 153 3.45 27.16 -22.83
N GLY A 154 4.15 27.93 -22.00
CA GLY A 154 5.12 28.94 -22.45
C GLY A 154 6.27 28.29 -23.23
N LEU A 155 6.86 27.21 -22.69
CA LEU A 155 7.94 26.47 -23.36
C LEU A 155 7.52 25.89 -24.72
N ARG A 156 6.27 25.43 -24.88
CA ARG A 156 5.75 24.98 -26.19
C ARG A 156 5.86 26.06 -27.27
N ARG A 157 5.61 27.33 -26.92
CA ARG A 157 5.74 28.47 -27.86
C ARG A 157 7.20 28.74 -28.23
N GLU A 158 8.09 28.71 -27.23
CA GLU A 158 9.53 28.90 -27.45
C GLU A 158 10.16 27.73 -28.23
N LEU A 159 9.67 26.50 -28.04
CA LEU A 159 10.03 25.33 -28.85
C LEU A 159 9.61 25.50 -30.31
N PHE A 160 8.46 26.13 -30.58
CA PHE A 160 8.05 26.44 -31.95
C PHE A 160 8.98 27.47 -32.62
N ASP A 161 9.38 28.54 -31.92
CA ASP A 161 10.37 29.49 -32.44
C ASP A 161 11.73 28.80 -32.67
N THR A 162 12.15 27.95 -31.73
CA THR A 162 13.37 27.15 -31.88
C THR A 162 13.28 26.24 -33.11
N ALA A 163 12.15 25.56 -33.30
CA ALA A 163 11.91 24.71 -34.46
C ALA A 163 12.00 25.51 -35.77
N TRP A 164 11.40 26.69 -35.82
CA TRP A 164 11.45 27.58 -36.97
C TRP A 164 12.91 27.92 -37.33
N ARG A 165 13.69 28.40 -36.36
CA ARG A 165 15.09 28.80 -36.55
C ARG A 165 16.00 27.63 -36.95
N LEU A 166 15.81 26.46 -36.33
CA LEU A 166 16.59 25.26 -36.67
C LEU A 166 16.21 24.73 -38.05
N SER A 167 14.93 24.78 -38.43
CA SER A 167 14.48 24.33 -39.76
C SER A 167 15.07 25.18 -40.89
N ASP A 168 15.18 26.50 -40.68
CA ASP A 168 15.80 27.43 -41.62
C ASP A 168 17.31 27.18 -41.73
N LYS A 169 18.00 27.08 -40.58
CA LYS A 169 19.47 26.94 -40.55
C LYS A 169 19.98 25.58 -41.04
N TYR A 170 19.30 24.50 -40.67
CA TYR A 170 19.72 23.14 -41.04
C TYR A 170 19.02 22.63 -42.29
N GLU A 171 17.98 23.30 -42.78
CA GLU A 171 17.20 22.90 -43.96
C GLU A 171 16.73 21.43 -43.89
N PHE A 172 16.30 20.98 -42.72
CA PHE A 172 15.70 19.66 -42.57
C PHE A 172 14.23 19.68 -43.04
N PRO A 173 13.73 18.60 -43.65
CA PRO A 173 12.32 18.53 -44.05
C PRO A 173 11.39 18.67 -42.84
N ASP A 174 10.30 19.46 -42.94
CA ASP A 174 9.35 19.65 -41.81
C ASP A 174 8.75 18.32 -41.32
N LYS A 175 8.68 17.28 -42.17
CA LYS A 175 8.29 15.91 -41.75
C LYS A 175 9.18 15.29 -40.67
N TYR A 176 10.37 15.81 -40.44
CA TYR A 176 11.25 15.38 -39.35
C TYR A 176 10.86 16.00 -38.02
N ARG A 177 10.13 17.12 -38.01
CA ARG A 177 9.68 17.79 -36.80
C ARG A 177 8.35 17.20 -36.33
N LEU A 178 8.27 16.93 -35.03
CA LEU A 178 7.04 16.50 -34.40
C LEU A 178 6.17 17.70 -34.00
N THR A 179 4.87 17.57 -34.22
CA THR A 179 3.84 18.50 -33.73
C THR A 179 3.24 17.99 -32.42
N GLU A 180 2.73 18.91 -31.59
CA GLU A 180 2.04 18.55 -30.35
C GLU A 180 0.94 17.51 -30.58
N ARG A 181 0.12 17.69 -31.64
CA ARG A 181 -0.96 16.74 -31.97
C ARG A 181 -0.44 15.34 -32.27
N GLN A 182 0.69 15.21 -32.98
CA GLN A 182 1.29 13.91 -33.25
C GLN A 182 1.80 13.26 -31.97
N ILE A 183 2.39 14.05 -31.07
CA ILE A 183 2.90 13.57 -29.79
C ILE A 183 1.76 13.15 -28.86
N THR A 184 0.69 13.92 -28.76
CA THR A 184 -0.49 13.57 -27.96
C THR A 184 -1.15 12.28 -28.46
N ASN A 185 -1.36 12.14 -29.78
CA ASN A 185 -1.88 10.88 -30.34
C ASN A 185 -0.94 9.70 -30.05
N TYR A 186 0.38 9.91 -30.15
CA TYR A 186 1.37 8.90 -29.80
C TYR A 186 1.30 8.51 -28.31
N ASN A 187 1.19 9.48 -27.39
CA ASN A 187 1.03 9.23 -25.96
C ASN A 187 -0.26 8.43 -25.64
N GLU A 188 -1.37 8.75 -26.32
CA GLU A 188 -2.62 7.98 -26.20
C GLU A 188 -2.48 6.54 -26.71
N ILE A 189 -1.70 6.31 -27.76
CA ILE A 189 -1.44 4.97 -28.29
C ILE A 189 -0.65 4.14 -27.28
N LEU A 190 0.36 4.71 -26.64
CA LEU A 190 1.17 3.99 -25.64
C LEU A 190 0.33 3.43 -24.49
N GLN A 191 -0.70 4.16 -24.06
CA GLN A 191 -1.61 3.78 -22.98
C GLN A 191 -2.64 2.70 -23.39
N ASP A 192 -2.67 2.27 -24.65
CA ASP A 192 -3.64 1.30 -25.16
C ASP A 192 -3.37 -0.11 -24.60
N SER A 193 -4.25 -0.63 -23.75
CA SER A 193 -4.08 -1.95 -23.10
C SER A 193 -4.05 -3.13 -24.09
N ASN A 194 -4.58 -2.97 -25.30
CA ASN A 194 -4.53 -4.00 -26.33
C ASN A 194 -3.21 -3.91 -27.12
N ILE A 195 -2.28 -4.83 -26.84
CA ILE A 195 -0.94 -4.83 -27.43
C ILE A 195 -0.93 -4.88 -28.97
N ILE A 196 -1.91 -5.55 -29.61
CA ILE A 196 -2.01 -5.62 -31.07
C ILE A 196 -2.49 -4.29 -31.63
N ARG A 197 -3.59 -3.75 -31.08
CA ARG A 197 -4.11 -2.45 -31.51
C ARG A 197 -3.09 -1.34 -31.29
N ARG A 198 -2.36 -1.40 -30.18
CA ARG A 198 -1.22 -0.52 -29.89
C ARG A 198 -0.20 -0.57 -31.02
N TYR A 199 0.23 -1.77 -31.42
CA TYR A 199 1.18 -1.96 -32.51
C TYR A 199 0.68 -1.36 -33.83
N GLU A 200 -0.52 -1.73 -34.27
CA GLU A 200 -1.10 -1.25 -35.53
C GLU A 200 -1.22 0.28 -35.57
N ARG A 201 -1.60 0.90 -34.44
CA ARG A 201 -1.68 2.36 -34.34
C ARG A 201 -0.29 3.02 -34.37
N LEU A 202 0.73 2.40 -33.78
CA LEU A 202 2.12 2.88 -33.87
C LEU A 202 2.64 2.75 -35.31
N ASP A 203 2.44 1.60 -35.95
CA ASP A 203 2.91 1.36 -37.32
C ASP A 203 2.30 2.36 -38.31
N ALA A 204 1.02 2.71 -38.12
CA ALA A 204 0.31 3.69 -38.93
C ALA A 204 0.85 5.14 -38.84
N ILE A 205 1.60 5.48 -37.78
CA ILE A 205 2.12 6.84 -37.57
C ILE A 205 3.64 6.93 -37.73
N LYS A 206 4.34 5.82 -38.03
CA LYS A 206 5.81 5.74 -38.00
C LYS A 206 6.54 6.73 -38.89
N GLU A 207 5.93 7.12 -40.01
CA GLU A 207 6.52 8.08 -40.96
C GLU A 207 6.71 9.47 -40.34
N TYR A 208 5.93 9.84 -39.33
CA TYR A 208 6.11 11.11 -38.62
C TYR A 208 7.30 11.11 -37.66
N PHE A 209 7.80 9.93 -37.26
CA PHE A 209 8.83 9.77 -36.24
C PHE A 209 10.18 9.35 -36.82
N GLU A 210 10.41 9.60 -38.12
CA GLU A 210 11.66 9.27 -38.83
C GLU A 210 12.93 9.81 -38.13
N ALA A 211 12.84 10.95 -37.44
CA ALA A 211 13.96 11.60 -36.74
C ALA A 211 13.83 11.54 -35.21
N TYR A 212 13.12 10.55 -34.67
CA TYR A 212 12.96 10.36 -33.23
C TYR A 212 13.21 8.90 -32.83
N PRO A 213 14.45 8.53 -32.45
CA PRO A 213 14.81 7.16 -32.08
C PRO A 213 13.89 6.48 -31.07
N PRO A 214 13.51 7.11 -29.93
CA PRO A 214 12.71 6.42 -28.91
C PRO A 214 11.41 5.81 -29.46
N PHE A 215 10.76 6.45 -30.44
CA PHE A 215 9.59 5.88 -31.12
C PHE A 215 9.88 4.50 -31.74
N TRP A 216 11.01 4.35 -32.42
CA TRP A 216 11.41 3.09 -33.06
C TRP A 216 11.69 2.00 -32.05
N TYR A 217 12.30 2.34 -30.91
CA TYR A 217 12.44 1.40 -29.80
C TYR A 217 11.06 0.91 -29.34
N TYR A 218 10.09 1.81 -29.11
CA TYR A 218 8.77 1.40 -28.64
C TYR A 218 7.99 0.58 -29.66
N LEU A 219 8.05 0.93 -30.93
CA LEU A 219 7.46 0.13 -32.00
C LEU A 219 8.05 -1.29 -31.98
N GLY A 220 9.38 -1.41 -31.88
CA GLY A 220 10.08 -2.69 -31.82
C GLY A 220 9.77 -3.50 -30.58
N SER A 221 9.69 -2.83 -29.42
CA SER A 221 9.39 -3.44 -28.12
C SER A 221 7.96 -4.00 -28.07
N VAL A 222 6.97 -3.28 -28.64
CA VAL A 222 5.59 -3.79 -28.75
C VAL A 222 5.53 -4.98 -29.72
N ALA A 223 6.22 -4.93 -30.86
CA ALA A 223 6.32 -6.08 -31.78
C ALA A 223 6.97 -7.29 -31.11
N ASN A 224 8.06 -7.08 -30.36
CA ASN A 224 8.73 -8.12 -29.59
C ASN A 224 7.78 -8.73 -28.56
N LYS A 225 7.03 -7.90 -27.82
CA LYS A 225 6.02 -8.38 -26.86
C LYS A 225 4.97 -9.28 -27.52
N ILE A 226 4.44 -8.89 -28.68
CA ILE A 226 3.48 -9.72 -29.45
C ILE A 226 4.14 -11.04 -29.87
N TYR A 227 5.35 -10.99 -30.44
CA TYR A 227 6.12 -12.18 -30.83
C TYR A 227 6.25 -13.20 -29.68
N ARG A 228 6.43 -12.71 -28.46
CA ARG A 228 6.67 -13.53 -27.26
C ARG A 228 5.39 -14.08 -26.64
N GLU A 229 4.37 -13.23 -26.49
CA GLU A 229 3.15 -13.54 -25.75
C GLU A 229 2.06 -14.19 -26.62
N ARG A 230 1.99 -13.81 -27.90
CA ARG A 230 0.91 -14.22 -28.82
C ARG A 230 1.38 -15.28 -29.81
N LYS A 231 1.63 -16.48 -29.27
CA LYS A 231 2.05 -17.66 -30.06
C LYS A 231 1.00 -18.15 -31.07
N ASP A 232 -0.23 -17.66 -30.97
CA ASP A 232 -1.35 -17.92 -31.87
C ASP A 232 -1.27 -17.12 -33.19
N LEU A 233 -0.38 -16.12 -33.28
CA LEU A 233 -0.20 -15.28 -34.46
C LEU A 233 1.04 -15.68 -35.28
N ASN A 234 1.25 -15.02 -36.43
CA ASN A 234 2.46 -15.20 -37.23
C ASN A 234 3.68 -14.60 -36.50
N CYS A 235 4.26 -15.37 -35.57
CA CYS A 235 5.37 -14.96 -34.71
C CYS A 235 6.58 -14.42 -35.50
N ASN A 236 6.87 -15.00 -36.67
CA ASN A 236 8.02 -14.59 -37.48
C ASN A 236 7.84 -13.19 -38.09
N HIS A 237 6.60 -12.79 -38.37
CA HIS A 237 6.30 -11.44 -38.87
C HIS A 237 6.66 -10.38 -37.83
N TYR A 238 6.13 -10.51 -36.61
CA TYR A 238 6.40 -9.55 -35.53
C TYR A 238 7.88 -9.57 -35.09
N LYS A 239 8.56 -10.73 -35.14
CA LYS A 239 10.01 -10.81 -34.93
C LYS A 239 10.77 -9.95 -35.95
N ALA A 240 10.44 -10.06 -37.23
CA ALA A 240 11.09 -9.27 -38.28
C ALA A 240 10.82 -7.77 -38.13
N MET A 241 9.60 -7.39 -37.75
CA MET A 241 9.24 -5.99 -37.48
C MET A 241 10.00 -5.42 -36.28
N ALA A 242 10.15 -6.19 -35.20
CA ALA A 242 10.94 -5.80 -34.04
C ALA A 242 12.40 -5.52 -34.40
N ILE A 243 13.04 -6.45 -35.12
CA ILE A 243 14.43 -6.29 -35.60
C ILE A 243 14.56 -5.04 -36.48
N SER A 244 13.65 -4.85 -37.44
CA SER A 244 13.68 -3.68 -38.32
C SER A 244 13.57 -2.37 -37.54
N ALA A 245 12.75 -2.33 -36.50
CA ALA A 245 12.57 -1.14 -35.68
C ALA A 245 13.80 -0.88 -34.78
N PHE A 246 14.40 -1.91 -34.19
CA PHE A 246 15.64 -1.78 -33.40
C PHE A 246 16.84 -1.36 -34.26
N GLU A 247 17.00 -1.89 -35.47
CA GLU A 247 18.05 -1.41 -36.37
C GLU A 247 17.80 0.06 -36.78
N LYS A 248 16.54 0.45 -36.97
CA LYS A 248 16.21 1.84 -37.26
C LYS A 248 16.53 2.77 -36.10
N TYR A 249 16.29 2.34 -34.87
CA TYR A 249 16.70 3.05 -33.65
C TYR A 249 18.21 3.35 -33.69
N TRP A 250 19.04 2.32 -33.90
CA TRP A 250 20.50 2.46 -33.91
C TRP A 250 21.04 3.24 -35.11
N GLU A 251 20.39 3.18 -36.27
CA GLU A 251 20.72 4.01 -37.44
C GLU A 251 20.61 5.50 -37.11
N ILE A 252 19.54 5.89 -36.42
CA ILE A 252 19.28 7.31 -36.10
C ILE A 252 20.06 7.74 -34.85
N ASN A 253 20.23 6.86 -33.87
CA ASN A 253 20.94 7.14 -32.61
C ASN A 253 22.45 6.87 -32.67
N ALA A 254 23.05 6.80 -33.87
CA ALA A 254 24.44 6.39 -34.06
C ALA A 254 25.48 7.21 -33.26
N GLN A 255 25.22 8.51 -33.07
CA GLN A 255 26.11 9.39 -32.28
C GLN A 255 25.64 9.64 -30.84
N GLY A 256 24.45 9.15 -30.45
CA GLY A 256 23.89 9.31 -29.10
C GLY A 256 23.79 10.76 -28.62
N LEU A 257 22.60 11.38 -28.65
CA LEU A 257 22.42 12.72 -28.08
C LEU A 257 22.48 12.76 -26.54
N LEU A 258 22.45 11.59 -25.91
CA LEU A 258 22.47 11.39 -24.47
C LEU A 258 23.71 10.56 -24.08
N ARG A 259 24.28 10.80 -22.90
CA ARG A 259 25.45 10.08 -22.36
C ARG A 259 25.06 8.75 -21.69
N GLU A 260 23.88 8.73 -21.09
CA GLU A 260 23.30 7.72 -20.21
C GLU A 260 21.84 7.51 -20.61
N ASP A 261 21.58 6.74 -21.65
CA ASP A 261 20.23 6.56 -22.18
C ASP A 261 19.65 5.18 -21.76
N GLN A 262 18.84 5.16 -20.71
CA GLN A 262 18.16 3.92 -20.28
C GLN A 262 17.25 3.33 -21.38
N VAL A 263 16.71 4.16 -22.28
CA VAL A 263 15.94 3.72 -23.44
C VAL A 263 16.86 3.03 -24.46
N ALA A 264 18.05 3.57 -24.69
CA ALA A 264 19.08 2.92 -25.53
C ALA A 264 19.55 1.59 -24.93
N ALA A 265 19.79 1.56 -23.61
CA ALA A 265 20.18 0.34 -22.91
C ALA A 265 19.08 -0.72 -22.99
N GLY A 266 17.82 -0.34 -22.79
CA GLY A 266 16.65 -1.21 -22.99
C GLY A 266 16.55 -1.73 -24.42
N CYS A 267 16.74 -0.85 -25.42
CA CYS A 267 16.75 -1.23 -26.83
C CYS A 267 17.86 -2.25 -27.14
N ALA A 268 19.06 -2.05 -26.61
CA ALA A 268 20.17 -3.00 -26.79
C ALA A 268 19.84 -4.37 -26.17
N LEU A 269 19.37 -4.41 -24.92
CA LEU A 269 19.07 -5.65 -24.21
C LEU A 269 17.92 -6.43 -24.86
N GLU A 270 16.85 -5.76 -25.28
CA GLU A 270 15.74 -6.40 -26.00
C GLU A 270 16.21 -6.90 -27.37
N TYR A 271 17.11 -6.18 -28.04
CA TYR A 271 17.60 -6.63 -29.33
C TYR A 271 18.53 -7.85 -29.20
N ILE A 272 19.45 -7.85 -28.21
CA ILE A 272 20.28 -9.02 -27.88
C ILE A 272 19.39 -10.25 -27.64
N ASP A 273 18.30 -10.08 -26.91
CA ASP A 273 17.38 -11.17 -26.61
C ASP A 273 16.79 -11.83 -27.86
N ILE A 274 16.38 -11.03 -28.85
CA ILE A 274 15.87 -11.55 -30.13
C ILE A 274 16.98 -12.23 -30.93
N LEU A 275 18.19 -11.67 -30.93
CA LEU A 275 19.33 -12.21 -31.66
C LEU A 275 19.76 -13.57 -31.11
N LEU A 276 19.68 -13.76 -29.79
CA LEU A 276 19.99 -15.05 -29.15
C LEU A 276 19.08 -16.18 -29.66
N ASP A 277 17.83 -15.92 -30.05
CA ASP A 277 16.90 -16.95 -30.55
C ASP A 277 17.10 -17.37 -32.02
N SER A 278 18.20 -17.00 -32.67
CA SER A 278 18.36 -17.16 -34.11
C SER A 278 19.58 -18.01 -34.49
N THR A 279 19.45 -18.86 -35.50
CA THR A 279 20.37 -20.01 -35.76
C THR A 279 21.69 -19.72 -36.49
N ASP A 280 21.85 -18.57 -37.18
CA ASP A 280 23.14 -18.20 -37.81
C ASP A 280 24.16 -17.59 -36.82
N GLU A 281 25.38 -18.16 -36.72
CA GLU A 281 26.24 -17.92 -35.54
C GLU A 281 27.28 -16.78 -35.67
N VAL A 282 27.96 -16.59 -36.80
CA VAL A 282 29.21 -15.79 -36.80
C VAL A 282 29.01 -14.27 -36.80
N SER A 283 28.07 -13.73 -37.60
CA SER A 283 27.82 -12.27 -37.67
C SER A 283 27.04 -11.72 -36.45
N LYS A 284 26.52 -12.60 -35.58
CA LYS A 284 25.67 -12.22 -34.44
C LYS A 284 26.45 -12.00 -33.16
N ILE A 285 27.55 -12.71 -32.96
CA ILE A 285 28.38 -12.59 -31.77
C ILE A 285 28.95 -11.17 -31.70
N ASP A 286 29.55 -10.67 -32.78
CA ASP A 286 30.08 -9.29 -32.86
C ASP A 286 28.99 -8.22 -32.58
N ARG A 287 27.77 -8.45 -33.10
CA ARG A 287 26.64 -7.53 -32.89
C ARG A 287 26.15 -7.57 -31.44
N ILE A 288 26.05 -8.76 -30.84
CA ILE A 288 25.67 -8.94 -29.43
C ILE A 288 26.70 -8.30 -28.50
N GLU A 289 27.99 -8.50 -28.74
CA GLU A 289 29.05 -7.86 -27.97
C GLU A 289 28.98 -6.33 -28.07
N THR A 290 28.77 -5.81 -29.28
CA THR A 290 28.59 -4.37 -29.51
C THR A 290 27.39 -3.82 -28.74
N LEU A 291 26.24 -4.48 -28.85
CA LEU A 291 25.03 -4.09 -28.13
C LEU A 291 25.21 -4.20 -26.61
N MET A 292 25.97 -5.18 -26.11
CA MET A 292 26.23 -5.34 -24.67
C MET A 292 27.06 -4.18 -24.13
N ARG A 293 28.12 -3.78 -24.85
CA ARG A 293 28.92 -2.59 -24.50
C ARG A 293 28.06 -1.34 -24.50
N GLN A 294 27.24 -1.16 -25.54
CA GLN A 294 26.31 -0.03 -25.62
C GLN A 294 25.33 -0.03 -24.44
N ALA A 295 24.76 -1.18 -24.06
CA ALA A 295 23.84 -1.27 -22.93
C ALA A 295 24.50 -0.85 -21.60
N ILE A 296 25.74 -1.28 -21.37
CA ILE A 296 26.51 -0.93 -20.17
C ILE A 296 26.88 0.56 -20.18
N GLU A 297 27.34 1.10 -21.31
CA GLU A 297 27.70 2.51 -21.46
C GLU A 297 26.49 3.42 -21.23
N TYR A 298 25.39 3.17 -21.95
CA TYR A 298 24.17 3.96 -21.85
C TYR A 298 23.41 3.73 -20.53
N SER A 299 23.75 2.71 -19.73
CA SER A 299 23.12 2.54 -18.41
C SER A 299 23.34 3.70 -17.45
N GLY A 300 24.41 4.49 -17.62
CA GLY A 300 24.75 5.59 -16.70
C GLY A 300 24.99 5.17 -15.26
N ARG A 301 25.31 3.89 -15.03
CA ARG A 301 25.37 3.27 -13.69
C ARG A 301 24.03 3.19 -12.96
N ALA A 302 22.91 3.26 -13.67
CA ALA A 302 21.63 2.83 -13.13
C ALA A 302 21.73 1.35 -12.72
N ASN A 303 21.68 1.10 -11.41
CA ASN A 303 22.02 -0.21 -10.83
C ASN A 303 21.09 -1.33 -11.30
N ASP A 304 19.83 -1.01 -11.56
CA ASP A 304 18.82 -1.91 -12.14
C ASP A 304 19.18 -2.33 -13.58
N VAL A 305 19.59 -1.37 -14.42
CA VAL A 305 20.01 -1.62 -15.81
C VAL A 305 21.31 -2.42 -15.83
N LEU A 306 22.26 -2.07 -14.96
CA LEU A 306 23.50 -2.81 -14.79
C LEU A 306 23.27 -4.24 -14.30
N GLN A 307 22.28 -4.47 -13.44
CA GLN A 307 21.90 -5.80 -13.00
C GLN A 307 21.36 -6.64 -14.16
N CYS A 308 20.56 -6.04 -15.05
CA CYS A 308 20.11 -6.69 -16.27
C CYS A 308 21.29 -6.97 -17.22
N CYS A 309 22.22 -6.03 -17.40
CA CYS A 309 23.44 -6.25 -18.17
C CYS A 309 24.27 -7.40 -17.58
N ALA A 310 24.42 -7.47 -16.25
CA ALA A 310 25.12 -8.54 -15.57
C ALA A 310 24.46 -9.90 -15.84
N PHE A 311 23.13 -9.96 -15.82
CA PHE A 311 22.39 -11.17 -16.16
C PHE A 311 22.56 -11.57 -17.64
N TYR A 312 22.49 -10.62 -18.57
CA TYR A 312 22.70 -10.95 -19.98
C TYR A 312 24.13 -11.42 -20.28
N ASN A 313 25.13 -10.87 -19.61
CA ASN A 313 26.51 -11.38 -19.67
C ASN A 313 26.58 -12.85 -19.24
N LEU A 314 25.79 -13.28 -18.25
CA LEU A 314 25.66 -14.71 -17.92
C LEU A 314 25.08 -15.53 -19.07
N ARG A 315 24.05 -15.03 -19.76
CA ARG A 315 23.41 -15.74 -20.88
C ARG A 315 24.34 -15.95 -22.07
N ILE A 316 25.22 -14.98 -22.33
CA ILE A 316 26.20 -15.05 -23.42
C ILE A 316 27.52 -15.70 -22.99
N ASN A 317 27.60 -16.22 -21.76
CA ASN A 317 28.78 -16.89 -21.18
C ASN A 317 29.98 -15.97 -20.87
N GLU A 318 29.76 -14.66 -20.78
CA GLU A 318 30.77 -13.66 -20.36
C GLU A 318 30.82 -13.55 -18.83
N TYR A 319 31.28 -14.62 -18.18
CA TYR A 319 31.23 -14.78 -16.73
C TYR A 319 32.10 -13.77 -15.95
N GLU A 320 33.23 -13.36 -16.53
CA GLU A 320 34.13 -12.39 -15.90
C GLU A 320 33.51 -10.99 -15.88
N GLU A 321 32.91 -10.55 -16.99
CA GLU A 321 32.19 -9.28 -17.06
C GLU A 321 30.95 -9.30 -16.17
N ALA A 322 30.20 -10.41 -16.14
CA ALA A 322 29.09 -10.57 -15.21
C ALA A 322 29.56 -10.43 -13.74
N ALA A 323 30.68 -11.07 -13.36
CA ALA A 323 31.21 -10.98 -12.01
C ALA A 323 31.65 -9.55 -11.63
N LYS A 324 32.25 -8.80 -12.56
CA LYS A 324 32.59 -7.38 -12.36
C LYS A 324 31.35 -6.54 -12.06
N LEU A 325 30.28 -6.71 -12.84
CA LEU A 325 29.03 -5.98 -12.65
C LEU A 325 28.33 -6.37 -11.34
N TYR A 326 28.20 -7.66 -11.03
CA TYR A 326 27.60 -8.07 -9.75
C TYR A 326 28.41 -7.60 -8.53
N LYS A 327 29.75 -7.56 -8.63
CA LYS A 327 30.61 -6.98 -7.60
C LYS A 327 30.35 -5.49 -7.41
N TYR A 328 30.20 -4.74 -8.50
CA TYR A 328 29.82 -3.33 -8.45
C TYR A 328 28.50 -3.15 -7.70
N LEU A 329 27.47 -3.91 -8.08
CA LEU A 329 26.14 -3.82 -7.47
C LEU A 329 26.13 -4.15 -5.97
N VAL A 330 26.91 -5.15 -5.54
CA VAL A 330 27.08 -5.48 -4.11
C VAL A 330 27.72 -4.30 -3.35
N ASN A 331 28.75 -3.67 -3.92
CA ASN A 331 29.44 -2.55 -3.30
C ASN A 331 28.55 -1.29 -3.21
N GLU A 332 27.69 -1.05 -4.20
CA GLU A 332 26.69 0.01 -4.18
C GLU A 332 25.48 -0.31 -3.28
N SER A 333 25.52 -1.42 -2.53
CA SER A 333 24.44 -1.90 -1.67
C SER A 333 23.11 -2.10 -2.40
N TYR A 334 23.16 -2.34 -3.72
CA TYR A 334 21.98 -2.59 -4.53
C TYR A 334 21.68 -4.09 -4.54
N ASN A 335 20.48 -4.47 -4.08
CA ASN A 335 20.03 -5.87 -4.00
C ASN A 335 21.11 -6.80 -3.41
N THR A 336 21.81 -6.36 -2.36
CA THR A 336 23.11 -6.89 -1.91
C THR A 336 23.11 -8.40 -1.72
N LEU A 337 22.13 -8.95 -0.98
CA LEU A 337 22.07 -10.39 -0.73
C LEU A 337 21.93 -11.19 -2.03
N PHE A 338 21.06 -10.73 -2.91
CA PHE A 338 20.77 -11.37 -4.18
C PHE A 338 21.98 -11.34 -5.11
N ASN A 339 22.57 -10.17 -5.28
CA ASN A 339 23.77 -10.00 -6.09
C ASN A 339 24.96 -10.77 -5.50
N ALA A 340 25.07 -10.85 -4.17
CA ALA A 340 26.08 -11.67 -3.50
C ALA A 340 25.87 -13.17 -3.72
N GLN A 341 24.63 -13.66 -3.75
CA GLN A 341 24.34 -15.06 -4.09
C GLN A 341 24.82 -15.42 -5.49
N ILE A 342 24.47 -14.61 -6.49
CA ILE A 342 24.93 -14.82 -7.88
C ILE A 342 26.46 -14.68 -7.95
N LEU A 343 27.03 -13.62 -7.40
CA LEU A 343 28.46 -13.35 -7.40
C LEU A 343 29.25 -14.48 -6.73
N SER A 344 28.77 -15.01 -5.60
CA SER A 344 29.40 -16.12 -4.91
C SER A 344 29.50 -17.35 -5.80
N SER A 345 28.44 -17.68 -6.56
CA SER A 345 28.45 -18.78 -7.53
C SER A 345 29.45 -18.54 -8.68
N LEU A 346 29.59 -17.30 -9.14
CA LEU A 346 30.56 -16.92 -10.16
C LEU A 346 32.00 -17.04 -9.66
N TYR A 347 32.28 -16.62 -8.43
CA TYR A 347 33.61 -16.81 -7.85
C TYR A 347 33.97 -18.29 -7.72
N VAL A 348 33.02 -19.18 -7.39
CA VAL A 348 33.26 -20.64 -7.40
C VAL A 348 33.61 -21.14 -8.82
N ARG A 349 32.89 -20.66 -9.84
CA ARG A 349 33.13 -21.02 -11.24
C ARG A 349 34.51 -20.54 -11.69
N LEU A 350 34.79 -19.25 -11.49
CA LEU A 350 36.05 -18.59 -11.86
C LEU A 350 37.24 -19.01 -10.99
N ASN A 351 37.01 -19.77 -9.92
CA ASN A 351 38.01 -20.16 -8.94
C ASN A 351 38.65 -18.96 -8.21
N ASP A 352 37.91 -17.86 -8.05
CA ASP A 352 38.37 -16.65 -7.36
C ASP A 352 38.15 -16.74 -5.85
N GLN A 353 39.12 -17.38 -5.17
CA GLN A 353 39.06 -17.55 -3.73
C GLN A 353 39.19 -16.24 -2.95
N PHE A 354 39.93 -15.27 -3.49
CA PHE A 354 40.15 -13.99 -2.83
C PHE A 354 38.89 -13.12 -2.90
N GLY A 355 38.28 -13.00 -4.08
CA GLY A 355 37.00 -12.30 -4.26
C GLY A 355 35.90 -12.90 -3.39
N TYR A 356 35.87 -14.24 -3.28
CA TYR A 356 34.92 -14.92 -2.42
C TYR A 356 35.12 -14.60 -0.93
N ALA A 357 36.35 -14.64 -0.42
CA ALA A 357 36.64 -14.30 0.99
C ALA A 357 36.27 -12.85 1.33
N LEU A 358 36.49 -11.91 0.41
CA LEU A 358 36.07 -10.52 0.58
C LEU A 358 34.54 -10.40 0.64
N LEU A 359 33.82 -11.15 -0.20
CA LEU A 359 32.37 -11.16 -0.21
C LEU A 359 31.78 -11.71 1.11
N GLU A 360 32.41 -12.73 1.70
CA GLU A 360 32.04 -13.26 3.02
C GLU A 360 32.15 -12.17 4.10
N GLU A 361 33.22 -11.38 4.11
CA GLU A 361 33.42 -10.31 5.08
C GLU A 361 32.38 -9.18 4.94
N LEU A 362 32.05 -8.82 3.69
CA LEU A 362 31.16 -7.70 3.37
C LEU A 362 29.68 -8.01 3.64
N VAL A 363 29.22 -9.22 3.31
CA VAL A 363 27.77 -9.51 3.23
C VAL A 363 27.31 -10.52 4.27
N ASP A 364 28.10 -11.55 4.56
CA ASP A 364 27.65 -12.66 5.41
C ASP A 364 28.83 -13.42 6.00
N LYS A 365 29.33 -12.94 7.16
CA LYS A 365 30.48 -13.53 7.87
C LYS A 365 30.33 -15.02 8.21
N ASN A 366 29.12 -15.58 8.13
CA ASN A 366 28.82 -16.99 8.40
C ASN A 366 28.36 -17.78 7.15
N CYS A 367 28.37 -17.14 5.98
CA CYS A 367 28.04 -17.74 4.68
C CYS A 367 26.70 -18.47 4.68
N LYS A 368 25.73 -18.00 5.47
CA LYS A 368 24.38 -18.57 5.58
C LYS A 368 23.67 -18.56 4.23
N TYR A 369 23.92 -17.55 3.41
CA TYR A 369 23.22 -17.33 2.16
C TYR A 369 24.12 -17.40 0.91
N LEU A 370 25.44 -17.50 1.06
CA LEU A 370 26.38 -17.55 -0.07
C LEU A 370 26.54 -18.98 -0.61
N TYR A 371 26.71 -19.09 -1.93
CA TYR A 371 26.93 -20.36 -2.62
C TYR A 371 28.29 -20.95 -2.20
N PRO A 372 28.36 -22.21 -1.73
CA PRO A 372 29.56 -22.72 -1.07
C PRO A 372 30.76 -22.87 -2.03
N PHE A 373 31.87 -22.22 -1.70
CA PHE A 373 33.14 -22.35 -2.46
C PHE A 373 33.68 -23.78 -2.45
N LYS A 374 33.74 -24.43 -1.28
CA LYS A 374 34.17 -25.83 -1.15
C LYS A 374 33.03 -26.79 -1.47
N GLY A 375 33.21 -27.64 -2.49
CA GLY A 375 32.22 -28.65 -2.90
C GLY A 375 31.10 -28.14 -3.81
N GLY A 376 31.05 -26.83 -4.10
CA GLY A 376 30.05 -26.19 -4.95
C GLY A 376 30.04 -26.63 -6.42
N ARG A 377 31.16 -27.14 -6.95
CA ARG A 377 31.23 -27.65 -8.33
C ARG A 377 30.53 -28.99 -8.56
N SER A 378 29.94 -29.59 -7.53
CA SER A 378 29.27 -30.90 -7.62
C SER A 378 27.75 -30.74 -7.67
N LYS A 379 27.04 -31.64 -8.37
CA LYS A 379 25.57 -31.70 -8.35
C LYS A 379 24.99 -31.83 -6.93
N SER A 380 25.77 -32.43 -6.01
CA SER A 380 25.38 -32.52 -4.60
C SER A 380 25.60 -31.20 -3.82
N GLY A 381 26.48 -30.32 -4.29
CA GLY A 381 26.70 -28.99 -3.73
C GLY A 381 25.52 -28.05 -3.97
N ASP A 382 24.98 -28.04 -5.19
CA ASP A 382 23.81 -27.23 -5.55
C ASP A 382 22.55 -27.65 -4.78
N LYS A 383 22.26 -28.95 -4.74
CA LYS A 383 21.15 -29.48 -3.94
C LYS A 383 21.25 -29.09 -2.47
N LYS A 384 22.44 -29.22 -1.87
CA LYS A 384 22.69 -28.83 -0.47
C LYS A 384 22.52 -27.34 -0.24
N PHE A 385 22.91 -26.50 -1.19
CA PHE A 385 22.74 -25.05 -1.09
C PHE A 385 21.27 -24.64 -1.16
N THR A 386 20.51 -25.20 -2.11
CA THR A 386 19.07 -24.97 -2.23
C THR A 386 18.32 -25.47 -0.99
N GLU A 387 18.66 -26.64 -0.45
CA GLU A 387 18.13 -27.13 0.83
C GLU A 387 18.47 -26.19 2.00
N LYS A 388 19.68 -25.62 2.04
CA LYS A 388 20.09 -24.64 3.05
C LYS A 388 19.25 -23.36 2.96
N LEU A 389 19.04 -22.81 1.77
CA LEU A 389 18.19 -21.64 1.55
C LEU A 389 16.73 -21.92 1.96
N PHE A 390 16.19 -23.08 1.57
CA PHE A 390 14.85 -23.50 1.96
C PHE A 390 14.70 -23.63 3.48
N ASN A 391 15.69 -24.22 4.16
CA ASN A 391 15.67 -24.34 5.61
C ASN A 391 15.77 -22.98 6.31
N ASN A 392 16.58 -22.05 5.79
CA ASN A 392 16.64 -20.68 6.30
C ASN A 392 15.27 -19.97 6.16
N LEU A 393 14.63 -20.08 4.99
CA LEU A 393 13.28 -19.55 4.75
C LEU A 393 12.26 -20.15 5.71
N LYS A 394 12.27 -21.47 5.89
CA LYS A 394 11.39 -22.18 6.82
C LYS A 394 11.56 -21.63 8.24
N SER A 395 12.79 -21.47 8.72
CA SER A 395 13.05 -20.87 10.04
C SER A 395 12.57 -19.44 10.16
N ARG A 396 12.77 -18.59 9.13
CA ARG A 396 12.27 -17.22 9.10
C ARG A 396 10.75 -17.16 9.12
N CYS A 397 10.10 -18.00 8.32
CA CYS A 397 8.65 -18.09 8.24
C CYS A 397 8.05 -18.53 9.57
N THR A 398 8.59 -19.57 10.21
CA THR A 398 8.17 -19.99 11.55
C THR A 398 8.31 -18.85 12.55
N TYR A 399 9.45 -18.15 12.59
CA TYR A 399 9.66 -17.01 13.47
C TYR A 399 8.64 -15.88 13.23
N PHE A 400 8.40 -15.55 11.96
CA PHE A 400 7.41 -14.54 11.59
C PHE A 400 6.02 -14.90 12.12
N PHE A 401 5.56 -16.13 11.87
CA PHE A 401 4.25 -16.57 12.34
C PHE A 401 4.14 -16.66 13.85
N ASP A 402 5.20 -17.07 14.55
CA ASP A 402 5.24 -17.00 16.02
C ASP A 402 5.02 -15.56 16.50
N LYS A 403 5.67 -14.57 15.88
CA LYS A 403 5.50 -13.14 16.23
C LYS A 403 4.13 -12.60 15.83
N LEU A 404 3.62 -12.98 14.67
CA LEU A 404 2.30 -12.60 14.19
C LEU A 404 1.21 -13.13 15.12
N ASN A 405 1.26 -14.42 15.44
CA ASN A 405 0.32 -15.07 16.34
C ASN A 405 0.34 -14.43 17.73
N ASN A 406 1.53 -14.18 18.30
CA ASN A 406 1.64 -13.47 19.58
C ASN A 406 0.97 -12.09 19.54
N ARG A 407 1.11 -11.34 18.44
CA ARG A 407 0.44 -10.03 18.28
C ARG A 407 -1.08 -10.17 18.25
N TYR A 408 -1.60 -11.12 17.48
CA TYR A 408 -3.04 -11.37 17.40
C TYR A 408 -3.60 -11.88 18.73
N GLN A 409 -2.88 -12.74 19.44
CA GLN A 409 -3.23 -13.18 20.79
C GLN A 409 -3.33 -12.01 21.76
N ILE A 410 -2.35 -11.09 21.74
CA ILE A 410 -2.38 -9.88 22.58
C ILE A 410 -3.58 -8.99 22.22
N LYS A 411 -3.87 -8.78 20.93
CA LYS A 411 -5.04 -8.02 20.49
C LYS A 411 -6.36 -8.69 20.93
N PHE A 412 -6.47 -10.00 20.78
CA PHE A 412 -7.64 -10.77 21.20
C PHE A 412 -7.85 -10.68 22.72
N LYS A 413 -6.79 -10.91 23.51
CA LYS A 413 -6.80 -10.74 24.97
C LYS A 413 -7.17 -9.31 25.37
N ASN A 414 -6.72 -8.30 24.64
CA ASN A 414 -7.10 -6.92 24.91
C ASN A 414 -8.61 -6.71 24.76
N ILE A 415 -9.26 -7.28 23.75
CA ILE A 415 -10.71 -7.15 23.55
C ILE A 415 -11.47 -7.74 24.75
N PHE A 416 -11.12 -8.96 25.17
CA PHE A 416 -11.80 -9.68 26.25
C PHE A 416 -11.46 -9.17 27.65
N PHE A 417 -10.21 -8.79 27.90
CA PHE A 417 -9.68 -8.56 29.24
C PHE A 417 -9.06 -7.17 29.42
N GLY A 418 -9.35 -6.24 28.51
CA GLY A 418 -8.82 -4.88 28.54
C GLY A 418 -9.17 -4.10 29.81
N TYR A 419 -10.26 -4.47 30.50
CA TYR A 419 -10.65 -3.91 31.80
C TYR A 419 -9.62 -4.16 32.93
N LEU A 420 -8.68 -5.10 32.75
CA LEU A 420 -7.61 -5.37 33.70
C LEU A 420 -6.41 -4.41 33.56
N LYS A 421 -6.34 -3.60 32.49
CA LYS A 421 -5.27 -2.62 32.32
C LYS A 421 -5.47 -1.46 33.30
N SER A 422 -4.73 -1.46 34.40
CA SER A 422 -4.61 -0.27 35.24
C SER A 422 -3.96 0.87 34.45
N SER A 423 -4.26 2.11 34.84
CA SER A 423 -3.81 3.33 34.15
C SER A 423 -2.28 3.55 34.14
N ASN A 424 -1.45 2.58 34.58
CA ASN A 424 0.00 2.74 34.65
C ASN A 424 0.87 1.57 34.13
N GLU A 425 0.34 0.43 33.66
CA GLU A 425 1.21 -0.64 33.13
C GLU A 425 0.66 -1.28 31.84
N GLY A 426 1.19 -0.84 30.70
CA GLY A 426 0.78 -1.25 29.35
C GLY A 426 1.19 -2.67 28.91
N LYS A 427 1.34 -3.65 29.80
CA LYS A 427 1.68 -5.04 29.43
C LYS A 427 0.76 -6.07 30.09
N ILE A 428 0.13 -6.90 29.26
CA ILE A 428 -0.52 -8.14 29.71
C ILE A 428 0.59 -9.07 30.25
N LEU A 429 0.41 -9.55 31.48
CA LEU A 429 1.32 -10.45 32.20
C LEU A 429 1.27 -11.89 31.63
N SER A 430 2.28 -12.70 31.95
CA SER A 430 2.41 -14.11 31.54
C SER A 430 1.20 -14.98 31.89
N ASP A 431 0.90 -16.00 31.07
CA ASP A 431 -0.32 -16.82 31.13
C ASP A 431 -0.64 -17.45 32.49
N ASP A 432 0.37 -17.93 33.24
CA ASP A 432 0.13 -18.57 34.54
C ASP A 432 -0.41 -17.59 35.61
N LYS A 433 -0.01 -16.32 35.56
CA LYS A 433 -0.50 -15.28 36.46
C LYS A 433 -1.79 -14.63 35.94
N PHE A 434 -2.05 -14.76 34.65
CA PHE A 434 -3.17 -14.09 33.99
C PHE A 434 -4.51 -14.63 34.47
N LYS A 435 -4.65 -15.96 34.51
CA LYS A 435 -5.88 -16.62 34.96
C LYS A 435 -6.21 -16.29 36.43
N GLU A 436 -5.21 -16.33 37.30
CA GLU A 436 -5.35 -15.95 38.71
C GLU A 436 -5.82 -14.50 38.88
N ILE A 437 -5.29 -13.57 38.07
CA ILE A 437 -5.70 -12.14 38.11
C ILE A 437 -7.16 -11.98 37.67
N VAL A 438 -7.58 -12.67 36.60
CA VAL A 438 -8.98 -12.66 36.15
C VAL A 438 -9.88 -13.21 37.26
N GLU A 439 -9.53 -14.35 37.86
CA GLU A 439 -10.29 -14.96 38.95
C GLU A 439 -10.38 -14.02 40.17
N LEU A 440 -9.28 -13.40 40.57
CA LEU A 440 -9.24 -12.43 41.68
C LEU A 440 -10.11 -11.20 41.40
N PHE A 441 -10.12 -10.70 40.16
CA PHE A 441 -10.91 -9.54 39.78
C PHE A 441 -12.40 -9.77 40.03
N PHE A 442 -12.93 -10.94 39.65
CA PHE A 442 -14.34 -11.30 39.82
C PHE A 442 -14.67 -11.86 41.22
N SER A 443 -13.69 -12.39 41.95
CA SER A 443 -13.89 -12.94 43.30
C SER A 443 -13.98 -11.86 44.37
N SER A 444 -13.46 -10.67 44.12
CA SER A 444 -13.71 -9.53 45.01
C SER A 444 -15.14 -9.03 44.78
N GLU A 445 -16.00 -9.04 45.81
CA GLU A 445 -17.32 -8.39 45.79
C GLU A 445 -17.17 -6.84 45.77
N SER A 446 -16.34 -6.33 44.87
CA SER A 446 -15.98 -4.93 44.73
C SER A 446 -16.91 -4.25 43.74
N ASN A 447 -17.76 -3.34 44.23
CA ASN A 447 -18.55 -2.44 43.38
C ASN A 447 -17.68 -1.64 42.40
N SER A 448 -16.41 -1.39 42.76
CA SER A 448 -15.44 -0.71 41.89
C SER A 448 -15.05 -1.56 40.68
N ASN A 449 -14.79 -2.87 40.87
CA ASN A 449 -14.39 -3.76 39.76
C ASN A 449 -15.54 -3.96 38.77
N LYS A 450 -16.76 -4.12 39.29
CA LYS A 450 -17.97 -4.16 38.47
C LYS A 450 -18.12 -2.90 37.64
N ALA A 451 -17.91 -1.71 38.22
CA ALA A 451 -17.99 -0.46 37.49
C ALA A 451 -16.91 -0.33 36.40
N ILE A 452 -15.67 -0.76 36.66
CA ILE A 452 -14.57 -0.77 35.69
C ILE A 452 -14.91 -1.69 34.51
N PHE A 453 -15.41 -2.90 34.79
CA PHE A 453 -15.83 -3.87 33.78
C PHE A 453 -16.95 -3.32 32.88
N GLU A 454 -18.01 -2.78 33.48
CA GLU A 454 -19.15 -2.24 32.75
C GLU A 454 -18.75 -1.01 31.91
N ASP A 455 -17.90 -0.12 32.43
CA ASP A 455 -17.41 1.06 31.70
C ASP A 455 -16.57 0.65 30.48
N TYR A 456 -15.68 -0.33 30.64
CA TYR A 456 -14.86 -0.85 29.55
C TYR A 456 -15.72 -1.40 28.40
N PHE A 457 -16.66 -2.30 28.68
CA PHE A 457 -17.51 -2.90 27.65
C PHE A 457 -18.59 -1.96 27.08
N LYS A 458 -18.85 -0.82 27.74
CA LYS A 458 -19.63 0.28 27.15
C LYS A 458 -18.83 1.07 26.11
N LYS A 459 -17.51 1.17 26.27
CA LYS A 459 -16.61 1.95 25.41
C LYS A 459 -16.19 1.21 24.12
N ILE A 460 -16.21 -0.12 24.12
CA ILE A 460 -15.76 -0.92 22.97
C ILE A 460 -16.93 -1.54 22.19
N SER A 461 -16.70 -1.83 20.90
CA SER A 461 -17.64 -2.55 20.04
C SER A 461 -17.31 -4.05 20.04
N TYR A 462 -17.39 -4.68 21.21
CA TYR A 462 -16.91 -6.04 21.48
C TYR A 462 -17.07 -7.06 20.35
N GLY A 463 -18.26 -7.24 19.77
CA GLY A 463 -18.48 -8.20 18.69
C GLY A 463 -17.87 -7.77 17.34
N GLU A 464 -17.88 -6.48 17.02
CA GLU A 464 -17.30 -5.94 15.78
C GLU A 464 -15.77 -6.00 15.87
N ASP A 465 -15.20 -5.66 17.03
CA ASP A 465 -13.77 -5.72 17.28
C ASP A 465 -13.22 -7.15 17.10
N VAL A 466 -13.95 -8.17 17.56
CA VAL A 466 -13.55 -9.58 17.33
C VAL A 466 -13.65 -9.95 15.85
N ILE A 467 -14.75 -9.59 15.17
CA ILE A 467 -14.94 -9.90 13.75
C ILE A 467 -13.88 -9.22 12.88
N GLU A 468 -13.59 -7.96 13.16
CA GLU A 468 -12.53 -7.20 12.48
C GLU A 468 -11.18 -7.90 12.68
N LEU A 469 -10.86 -8.30 13.91
CA LEU A 469 -9.61 -8.99 14.21
C LEU A 469 -9.48 -10.34 13.49
N LEU A 470 -10.54 -11.16 13.47
CA LEU A 470 -10.54 -12.46 12.79
C LEU A 470 -10.39 -12.30 11.27
N ASN A 471 -11.10 -11.33 10.68
CA ASN A 471 -10.98 -11.02 9.26
C ASN A 471 -9.58 -10.49 8.92
N GLN A 472 -9.01 -9.64 9.77
CA GLN A 472 -7.65 -9.13 9.59
C GLN A 472 -6.62 -10.27 9.64
N TYR A 473 -6.78 -11.20 10.60
CA TYR A 473 -5.92 -12.38 10.71
C TYR A 473 -5.99 -13.26 9.45
N VAL A 474 -7.19 -13.58 8.97
CA VAL A 474 -7.36 -14.39 7.74
C VAL A 474 -6.75 -13.68 6.53
N ASN A 475 -6.97 -12.37 6.40
CA ASN A 475 -6.39 -11.59 5.30
C ASN A 475 -4.86 -11.64 5.32
N ASP A 476 -4.24 -11.41 6.49
CA ASP A 476 -2.78 -11.47 6.65
C ASP A 476 -2.23 -12.84 6.25
N VAL A 477 -2.83 -13.92 6.74
CA VAL A 477 -2.40 -15.27 6.40
C VAL A 477 -2.61 -15.56 4.91
N SER A 478 -3.72 -15.11 4.34
CA SER A 478 -4.07 -15.33 2.93
C SER A 478 -3.27 -14.52 1.92
N SER A 479 -2.62 -13.44 2.36
CA SER A 479 -1.80 -12.59 1.50
C SER A 479 -0.53 -13.29 0.99
N LEU A 480 -0.11 -14.37 1.65
CA LEU A 480 1.11 -15.10 1.30
C LEU A 480 0.84 -16.15 0.22
N SER A 481 1.70 -16.21 -0.79
CA SER A 481 1.71 -17.22 -1.86
C SER A 481 1.76 -18.66 -1.33
N LEU A 482 2.26 -18.85 -0.10
CA LEU A 482 2.21 -20.13 0.62
C LEU A 482 0.80 -20.74 0.67
N PHE A 483 -0.24 -19.90 0.63
CA PHE A 483 -1.65 -20.29 0.67
C PHE A 483 -2.40 -20.04 -0.64
N ALA A 484 -1.71 -20.06 -1.79
CA ALA A 484 -2.30 -19.78 -3.11
C ALA A 484 -3.52 -20.65 -3.48
N LYS A 485 -3.73 -21.82 -2.86
CA LYS A 485 -4.91 -22.65 -3.10
C LYS A 485 -6.03 -22.27 -2.13
N LYS A 486 -7.22 -21.98 -2.68
CA LYS A 486 -8.45 -21.71 -1.90
C LYS A 486 -8.76 -22.78 -0.85
N SER A 487 -8.37 -24.04 -1.08
CA SER A 487 -8.54 -25.14 -0.12
C SER A 487 -7.76 -24.96 1.18
N ASP A 488 -6.66 -24.20 1.18
CA ASP A 488 -5.79 -24.05 2.34
C ASP A 488 -6.32 -22.98 3.30
N ILE A 489 -6.77 -21.85 2.75
CA ILE A 489 -7.51 -20.83 3.51
C ILE A 489 -8.81 -21.39 4.05
N LYS A 490 -9.49 -22.25 3.27
CA LYS A 490 -10.69 -22.94 3.75
C LYS A 490 -10.44 -23.74 5.02
N LYS A 491 -9.31 -24.46 5.15
CA LYS A 491 -8.97 -25.20 6.37
C LYS A 491 -8.80 -24.29 7.59
N ILE A 492 -8.18 -23.13 7.40
CA ILE A 492 -8.00 -22.14 8.48
C ILE A 492 -9.37 -21.58 8.89
N MET A 493 -10.23 -21.26 7.92
CA MET A 493 -11.59 -20.79 8.18
C MET A 493 -12.46 -21.84 8.86
N GLU A 494 -12.42 -23.10 8.40
CA GLU A 494 -13.13 -24.24 9.02
C GLU A 494 -12.65 -24.45 10.47
N ASN A 495 -11.36 -24.26 10.74
CA ASN A 495 -10.81 -24.34 12.09
C ASN A 495 -11.26 -23.16 12.98
N ILE A 496 -11.30 -21.94 12.45
CA ILE A 496 -11.89 -20.78 13.16
C ILE A 496 -13.36 -21.07 13.48
N GLU A 497 -14.12 -21.60 12.52
CA GLU A 497 -15.52 -21.94 12.70
C GLU A 497 -15.71 -23.04 13.75
N ALA A 498 -14.87 -24.08 13.75
CA ALA A 498 -14.94 -25.15 14.74
C ALA A 498 -14.65 -24.68 16.18
N ASN A 499 -13.79 -23.68 16.36
CA ASN A 499 -13.36 -23.23 17.69
C ASN A 499 -14.12 -22.00 18.21
N LEU A 500 -14.64 -21.15 17.32
CA LEU A 500 -15.18 -19.83 17.69
C LEU A 500 -16.59 -19.55 17.16
N ARG A 501 -17.26 -20.51 16.52
CA ARG A 501 -18.65 -20.26 16.12
C ARG A 501 -19.57 -20.23 17.34
N GLY A 502 -20.40 -19.19 17.43
CA GLY A 502 -21.45 -19.13 18.45
C GLY A 502 -20.96 -18.87 19.87
N PHE A 503 -19.71 -18.40 20.07
CA PHE A 503 -19.18 -18.16 21.42
C PHE A 503 -19.76 -16.91 22.08
N TYR A 504 -20.42 -16.01 21.33
CA TYR A 504 -20.73 -14.68 21.85
C TYR A 504 -21.72 -14.72 23.00
N ILE A 505 -21.27 -14.16 24.12
CA ILE A 505 -22.04 -13.98 25.33
C ILE A 505 -22.02 -12.48 25.64
N GLU A 506 -23.16 -11.95 26.10
CA GLU A 506 -23.21 -10.57 26.55
C GLU A 506 -22.28 -10.38 27.76
N PRO A 507 -21.38 -9.38 27.73
CA PRO A 507 -20.53 -9.07 28.87
C PRO A 507 -21.33 -8.73 30.13
N GLU A 508 -21.26 -9.63 31.10
CA GLU A 508 -21.87 -9.49 32.43
C GLU A 508 -20.81 -9.73 33.51
N TYR A 509 -20.84 -8.93 34.59
CA TYR A 509 -19.92 -9.12 35.71
C TYR A 509 -20.37 -10.33 36.54
N SER A 510 -19.98 -11.53 36.10
CA SER A 510 -20.37 -12.81 36.72
C SER A 510 -19.24 -13.85 36.64
N VAL A 511 -19.34 -14.87 37.51
CA VAL A 511 -18.38 -15.98 37.53
C VAL A 511 -18.49 -16.81 36.26
N GLU A 512 -19.71 -16.96 35.75
CA GLU A 512 -20.03 -17.68 34.52
C GLU A 512 -19.36 -17.01 33.31
N TRP A 513 -19.42 -15.67 33.23
CA TRP A 513 -18.88 -14.94 32.09
C TRP A 513 -17.36 -15.07 31.98
N TYR A 514 -16.61 -14.83 33.07
CA TYR A 514 -15.14 -14.85 32.96
C TYR A 514 -14.60 -16.25 32.66
N LYS A 515 -15.26 -17.32 33.15
CA LYS A 515 -14.90 -18.70 32.82
C LYS A 515 -15.06 -18.98 31.34
N GLN A 516 -16.19 -18.58 30.75
CA GLN A 516 -16.42 -18.71 29.32
C GLN A 516 -15.44 -17.84 28.50
N ALA A 517 -15.14 -16.62 28.95
CA ALA A 517 -14.14 -15.77 28.32
C ALA A 517 -12.74 -16.41 28.28
N LEU A 518 -12.34 -17.10 29.35
CA LEU A 518 -11.08 -17.85 29.41
C LEU A 518 -11.10 -19.05 28.45
N GLU A 519 -12.20 -19.80 28.39
CA GLU A 519 -12.36 -20.91 27.44
C GLU A 519 -12.25 -20.41 25.99
N VAL A 520 -12.89 -19.30 25.66
CA VAL A 520 -12.81 -18.69 24.32
C VAL A 520 -11.40 -18.21 24.00
N ASN A 521 -10.66 -17.68 24.98
CA ASN A 521 -9.26 -17.33 24.80
C ASN A 521 -8.40 -18.57 24.48
N GLU A 522 -8.60 -19.68 25.20
CA GLU A 522 -7.93 -20.95 24.90
C GLU A 522 -8.32 -21.49 23.51
N SER A 523 -9.58 -21.35 23.10
CA SER A 523 -10.04 -21.69 21.75
C SER A 523 -9.34 -20.86 20.67
N PHE A 524 -9.06 -19.58 20.91
CA PHE A 524 -8.28 -18.76 19.98
C PHE A 524 -6.81 -19.19 19.92
N ASP A 525 -6.21 -19.58 21.05
CA ASP A 525 -4.85 -20.14 21.05
C ASP A 525 -4.77 -21.43 20.22
N ASN A 526 -5.80 -22.27 20.26
CA ASN A 526 -5.93 -23.44 19.39
C ASN A 526 -6.02 -23.06 17.90
N VAL A 527 -6.69 -21.95 17.57
CA VAL A 527 -6.73 -21.43 16.19
C VAL A 527 -5.35 -21.03 15.69
N LEU A 528 -4.58 -20.32 16.51
CA LEU A 528 -3.22 -19.90 16.19
C LEU A 528 -2.28 -21.11 16.05
N ALA A 529 -2.36 -22.09 16.95
CA ALA A 529 -1.58 -23.32 16.90
C ALA A 529 -1.90 -24.18 15.67
N ASN A 530 -3.19 -24.30 15.30
CA ASN A 530 -3.58 -24.98 14.07
C ASN A 530 -2.99 -24.32 12.83
N THR A 531 -2.95 -22.99 12.79
CA THR A 531 -2.35 -22.25 11.67
C THR A 531 -0.88 -22.61 11.50
N LEU A 532 -0.10 -22.66 12.59
CA LEU A 532 1.29 -23.14 12.58
C LEU A 532 1.42 -24.58 12.07
N SER A 533 0.48 -25.46 12.44
CA SER A 533 0.43 -26.85 11.94
C SER A 533 0.17 -26.91 10.44
N VAL A 534 -0.75 -26.09 9.92
CA VAL A 534 -1.00 -25.97 8.48
C VAL A 534 0.26 -25.49 7.76
N ILE A 535 0.95 -24.48 8.29
CA ILE A 535 2.24 -23.98 7.73
C ILE A 535 3.30 -25.09 7.71
N ALA A 536 3.47 -25.81 8.82
CA ALA A 536 4.42 -26.91 8.90
C ALA A 536 4.13 -28.01 7.86
N SER A 537 2.85 -28.32 7.64
CA SER A 537 2.41 -29.27 6.61
C SER A 537 2.72 -28.78 5.19
N LYS A 538 2.62 -27.47 4.94
CA LYS A 538 2.94 -26.86 3.65
C LYS A 538 4.43 -26.92 3.35
N PHE A 539 5.28 -26.57 4.32
CA PHE A 539 6.73 -26.72 4.15
C PHE A 539 7.13 -28.18 3.90
N LYS A 540 6.48 -29.15 4.53
CA LYS A 540 6.72 -30.58 4.26
C LYS A 540 6.37 -30.98 2.82
N TYR A 541 5.30 -30.41 2.26
CA TYR A 541 4.94 -30.64 0.85
C TYR A 541 5.94 -29.98 -0.10
N LEU A 542 6.30 -28.72 0.18
CA LEU A 542 7.23 -27.93 -0.63
C LEU A 542 8.67 -28.50 -0.63
N GLU A 543 9.05 -29.24 0.43
CA GLU A 543 10.34 -29.91 0.53
C GLU A 543 10.61 -30.92 -0.62
N HIS A 544 9.55 -31.42 -1.27
CA HIS A 544 9.67 -32.33 -2.41
C HIS A 544 9.67 -31.63 -3.78
N THR A 545 9.36 -30.33 -3.83
CA THR A 545 9.23 -29.53 -5.05
C THR A 545 10.00 -28.21 -4.91
N ILE A 546 11.11 -28.22 -4.17
CA ILE A 546 11.86 -27.00 -3.83
C ILE A 546 12.33 -26.32 -5.11
N GLU A 547 11.70 -25.19 -5.42
CA GLU A 547 12.07 -24.30 -6.52
C GLU A 547 12.54 -22.98 -5.95
N LEU A 548 13.65 -22.47 -6.48
CA LEU A 548 14.33 -21.29 -5.98
C LEU A 548 13.45 -20.04 -6.11
N SER A 549 12.75 -19.87 -7.23
CA SER A 549 11.78 -18.78 -7.45
C SER A 549 10.72 -18.70 -6.34
N ASN A 550 10.16 -19.84 -5.93
CA ASN A 550 9.14 -19.90 -4.87
C ASN A 550 9.71 -19.57 -3.48
N ILE A 551 10.98 -19.90 -3.23
CA ILE A 551 11.66 -19.52 -1.97
C ILE A 551 11.75 -18.00 -1.86
N HIS A 552 12.17 -17.32 -2.92
CA HIS A 552 12.43 -15.88 -2.87
C HIS A 552 11.15 -15.05 -2.83
N LEU A 553 10.13 -15.41 -3.61
CA LEU A 553 8.83 -14.74 -3.55
C LEU A 553 8.25 -14.80 -2.13
N LEU A 554 8.27 -15.98 -1.50
CA LEU A 554 7.76 -16.13 -0.13
C LEU A 554 8.60 -15.36 0.90
N ASP A 555 9.93 -15.32 0.74
CA ASP A 555 10.83 -14.56 1.62
C ASP A 555 10.54 -13.04 1.55
N GLU A 556 10.26 -12.52 0.35
CA GLU A 556 9.91 -11.12 0.13
C GLU A 556 8.51 -10.80 0.71
N GLU A 557 7.50 -11.64 0.46
CA GLU A 557 6.16 -11.50 1.01
C GLU A 557 6.15 -11.46 2.54
N ILE A 558 6.91 -12.37 3.18
CA ILE A 558 7.06 -12.40 4.64
C ILE A 558 7.72 -11.11 5.15
N THR A 559 8.74 -10.62 4.44
CA THR A 559 9.48 -9.42 4.83
C THR A 559 8.60 -8.17 4.76
N ILE A 560 7.82 -8.03 3.68
CA ILE A 560 6.85 -6.94 3.48
C ILE A 560 5.79 -6.97 4.59
N LEU A 561 5.13 -8.11 4.77
CA LEU A 561 4.05 -8.24 5.74
C LEU A 561 4.56 -8.04 7.18
N ALA A 562 5.78 -8.49 7.48
CA ALA A 562 6.43 -8.22 8.76
C ALA A 562 6.62 -6.73 8.98
N LYS A 563 7.03 -5.97 7.96
CA LYS A 563 7.17 -4.51 8.05
C LYS A 563 5.84 -3.83 8.31
N GLU A 564 4.81 -4.13 7.51
CA GLU A 564 3.44 -3.59 7.68
C GLU A 564 2.88 -3.85 9.08
N ARG A 565 3.23 -5.02 9.64
CA ARG A 565 2.85 -5.42 10.99
C ARG A 565 3.88 -5.02 12.05
N GLY A 566 4.92 -4.24 11.72
CA GLY A 566 5.94 -3.77 12.67
C GLY A 566 6.66 -4.91 13.42
N ILE A 567 6.83 -6.07 12.80
CA ILE A 567 7.55 -7.24 13.32
C ILE A 567 9.00 -7.17 12.84
N ILE A 568 9.94 -7.12 13.78
CA ILE A 568 11.37 -7.15 13.46
C ILE A 568 11.79 -8.60 13.24
N ILE A 569 12.09 -8.96 11.99
CA ILE A 569 12.70 -10.25 11.66
C ILE A 569 14.24 -10.09 11.69
N PRO A 570 14.99 -10.98 12.36
CA PRO A 570 16.45 -10.93 12.34
C PRO A 570 17.03 -11.24 10.95
N VAL A 571 17.32 -10.18 10.17
CA VAL A 571 18.05 -10.04 8.87
C VAL A 571 17.54 -10.95 7.73
N ASN A 572 17.02 -10.46 6.59
CA ASN A 572 17.61 -9.48 5.67
C ASN A 572 16.62 -8.43 5.12
N ILE A 573 17.21 -7.25 4.85
CA ILE A 573 16.76 -6.04 4.12
C ILE A 573 15.24 -5.89 3.93
N VAL A 574 14.74 -4.89 4.67
CA VAL A 574 13.40 -4.36 4.56
C VAL A 574 13.24 -3.72 3.18
N ASN A 575 12.39 -4.29 2.33
CA ASN A 575 11.83 -3.58 1.19
C ASN A 575 10.47 -2.99 1.62
N ASP A 576 10.27 -1.70 1.38
CA ASP A 576 8.98 -1.03 1.45
C ASP A 576 8.14 -1.42 0.24
N GLU A 577 7.03 -2.11 0.46
CA GLU A 577 5.69 -1.70 0.00
C GLU A 577 4.66 -2.81 0.00
N GLN A 578 3.41 -2.38 0.19
CA GLN A 578 2.22 -3.19 0.33
C GLN A 578 1.93 -4.03 -0.91
N VAL A 579 1.83 -5.34 -0.71
CA VAL A 579 1.31 -6.24 -1.73
C VAL A 579 -0.15 -5.86 -1.99
N LYS A 580 -0.46 -5.45 -3.23
CA LYS A 580 -1.85 -5.36 -3.70
C LYS A 580 -2.52 -6.70 -3.47
N THR A 581 -3.44 -6.71 -2.51
CA THR A 581 -4.31 -7.84 -2.22
C THR A 581 -5.04 -8.22 -3.50
N GLY A 582 -4.74 -9.41 -4.03
CA GLY A 582 -5.57 -10.02 -5.07
C GLY A 582 -7.01 -10.05 -4.55
N ASN A 583 -7.91 -9.39 -5.28
CA ASN A 583 -9.35 -9.37 -5.01
C ASN A 583 -9.98 -10.74 -5.35
N ASP A 584 -9.48 -11.82 -4.77
CA ASP A 584 -10.25 -13.04 -4.62
C ASP A 584 -11.12 -12.82 -3.37
N ALA A 585 -12.43 -12.71 -3.57
CA ALA A 585 -13.38 -12.45 -2.50
C ALA A 585 -13.37 -13.60 -1.47
N ILE A 586 -12.53 -13.49 -0.44
CA ILE A 586 -12.54 -14.36 0.73
C ILE A 586 -13.82 -14.01 1.51
N SER A 587 -14.63 -15.03 1.81
CA SER A 587 -15.83 -14.86 2.62
C SER A 587 -15.44 -14.28 3.99
N LYS A 588 -15.89 -13.05 4.28
CA LYS A 588 -15.63 -12.39 5.56
C LYS A 588 -16.58 -12.90 6.63
N PHE A 589 -16.08 -13.06 7.85
CA PHE A 589 -16.93 -13.28 9.01
C PHE A 589 -17.81 -12.04 9.26
N THR A 590 -19.05 -12.28 9.68
CA THR A 590 -20.03 -11.26 10.05
C THR A 590 -20.52 -11.51 11.47
N LEU A 591 -21.28 -10.60 12.07
CA LEU A 591 -21.81 -10.77 13.42
C LEU A 591 -22.66 -12.04 13.62
N GLU A 592 -23.21 -12.61 12.56
CA GLU A 592 -23.97 -13.87 12.62
C GLU A 592 -23.08 -15.08 12.96
N PHE A 593 -21.77 -14.99 12.68
CA PHE A 593 -20.77 -15.99 13.06
C PHE A 593 -20.67 -16.14 14.59
N LEU A 594 -20.80 -15.02 15.30
CA LEU A 594 -20.66 -14.93 16.74
C LEU A 594 -21.86 -15.57 17.48
N GLY A 595 -23.02 -15.65 16.84
CA GLY A 595 -24.24 -16.24 17.39
C GLY A 595 -25.50 -15.43 17.02
N SER A 596 -26.68 -16.06 17.08
CA SER A 596 -27.96 -15.44 16.69
C SER A 596 -28.30 -14.17 17.47
N ASN A 597 -27.84 -14.07 18.71
CA ASN A 597 -28.16 -12.96 19.61
C ASN A 597 -27.13 -11.81 19.50
N ALA A 598 -25.95 -12.06 18.91
CA ALA A 598 -24.85 -11.09 18.85
C ALA A 598 -25.24 -9.83 18.07
N LYS A 599 -25.90 -10.00 16.92
CA LYS A 599 -26.40 -8.91 16.07
C LYS A 599 -27.39 -8.01 16.81
N GLU A 600 -28.34 -8.60 17.53
CA GLU A 600 -29.37 -7.86 18.28
C GLU A 600 -28.77 -7.09 19.47
N ILE A 601 -27.92 -7.75 20.26
CA ILE A 601 -27.25 -7.16 21.43
C ILE A 601 -26.34 -6.00 20.99
N GLN A 602 -25.58 -6.17 19.90
CA GLN A 602 -24.67 -5.14 19.42
C GLN A 602 -25.40 -3.96 18.79
N THR A 603 -26.50 -4.21 18.05
CA THR A 603 -27.37 -3.14 17.54
C THR A 603 -27.92 -2.29 18.70
N LYS A 604 -28.31 -2.93 19.81
CA LYS A 604 -28.77 -2.24 21.02
C LYS A 604 -27.67 -1.40 21.68
N ARG A 605 -26.43 -1.89 21.74
CA ARG A 605 -25.27 -1.15 22.28
C ARG A 605 -24.86 0.02 21.41
N LYS A 606 -24.73 -0.18 20.09
CA LYS A 606 -24.44 0.87 19.11
C LYS A 606 -25.44 2.02 19.22
N ARG A 607 -26.74 1.68 19.30
CA ARG A 607 -27.80 2.66 19.50
C ARG A 607 -27.62 3.50 20.76
N ASN A 608 -27.12 2.92 21.86
CA ASN A 608 -26.86 3.66 23.10
C ASN A 608 -25.62 4.56 22.97
N ASN A 609 -24.57 4.12 22.28
CA ASN A 609 -23.34 4.88 22.10
C ASN A 609 -23.56 6.09 21.18
N ASP A 610 -24.24 5.90 20.04
CA ASP A 610 -24.62 7.00 19.14
C ASP A 610 -25.45 8.08 19.87
N LEU A 611 -26.39 7.66 20.74
CA LEU A 611 -27.19 8.59 21.53
C LEU A 611 -26.34 9.36 22.56
N LYS A 612 -25.31 8.76 23.15
CA LYS A 612 -24.37 9.47 24.04
C LYS A 612 -23.54 10.50 23.28
N GLU A 613 -23.08 10.17 22.08
CA GLU A 613 -22.30 11.06 21.23
C GLU A 613 -23.13 12.27 20.79
N ILE A 614 -24.39 12.05 20.40
CA ILE A 614 -25.36 13.12 20.11
C ILE A 614 -25.52 14.08 21.30
N ILE A 615 -25.60 13.56 22.52
CA ILE A 615 -25.70 14.39 23.74
C ILE A 615 -24.41 15.21 23.92
N LYS A 616 -23.25 14.59 23.74
CA LYS A 616 -21.95 15.25 23.88
C LYS A 616 -21.77 16.38 22.86
N GLU A 617 -22.05 16.13 21.58
CA GLU A 617 -21.98 17.13 20.51
C GLU A 617 -22.87 18.36 20.78
N ILE A 618 -24.10 18.15 21.26
CA ILE A 618 -25.05 19.25 21.46
C ILE A 618 -24.65 20.13 22.64
N PHE A 619 -24.04 19.55 23.66
CA PHE A 619 -23.62 20.27 24.86
C PHE A 619 -22.15 20.69 24.82
N GLU A 620 -21.43 20.40 23.74
CA GLU A 620 -20.06 20.83 23.51
C GLU A 620 -19.96 22.37 23.51
N GLY A 621 -18.95 22.89 24.20
CA GLY A 621 -18.67 24.33 24.34
C GLY A 621 -19.58 25.10 25.29
N CYS A 622 -20.50 24.45 26.02
CA CYS A 622 -21.35 25.11 27.01
C CYS A 622 -20.67 25.12 28.40
N ASN A 623 -20.24 26.30 28.87
CA ASN A 623 -19.47 26.45 30.11
C ASN A 623 -20.31 26.37 31.41
N SER A 624 -21.64 26.35 31.30
CA SER A 624 -22.57 26.37 32.44
C SER A 624 -23.07 24.98 32.85
N ILE A 625 -22.52 23.93 32.24
CA ILE A 625 -22.90 22.54 32.48
C ILE A 625 -21.69 21.63 32.58
N ASN A 626 -21.88 20.47 33.21
CA ASN A 626 -20.92 19.39 33.22
C ASN A 626 -21.59 18.07 32.84
N ILE A 627 -20.99 17.30 31.94
CA ILE A 627 -21.52 15.99 31.52
C ILE A 627 -20.93 14.92 32.45
N ILE A 628 -21.78 14.22 33.19
CA ILE A 628 -21.34 13.17 34.11
C ILE A 628 -21.12 11.88 33.33
N GLU A 629 -19.85 11.55 33.06
CA GLU A 629 -19.48 10.35 32.30
C GLU A 629 -19.80 9.04 33.04
N ASN A 630 -19.68 9.03 34.38
CA ASN A 630 -19.93 7.84 35.21
C ASN A 630 -21.30 7.90 35.89
N THR A 631 -22.34 7.53 35.14
CA THR A 631 -23.73 7.50 35.62
C THR A 631 -23.96 6.55 36.79
N ASN A 632 -23.19 5.45 36.88
CA ASN A 632 -23.29 4.50 37.98
C ASN A 632 -22.78 5.11 39.29
N LYS A 633 -21.62 5.79 39.25
CA LYS A 633 -21.09 6.53 40.41
C LYS A 633 -22.06 7.61 40.88
N PHE A 634 -22.69 8.33 39.95
CA PHE A 634 -23.71 9.31 40.28
C PHE A 634 -24.84 8.69 41.12
N PHE A 635 -25.42 7.57 40.69
CA PHE A 635 -26.53 6.93 41.42
C PHE A 635 -26.12 6.17 42.69
N THR A 636 -24.83 5.90 42.90
CA THR A 636 -24.33 5.44 44.21
C THR A 636 -24.25 6.56 45.23
N GLU A 637 -24.00 7.79 44.79
CA GLU A 637 -23.94 8.99 45.62
C GLU A 637 -25.32 9.67 45.76
N HIS A 638 -26.20 9.47 44.78
CA HIS A 638 -27.52 10.10 44.64
C HIS A 638 -28.61 9.02 44.47
N THR A 639 -29.26 8.62 45.56
CA THR A 639 -30.18 7.48 45.55
C THR A 639 -31.49 7.81 44.83
N LEU A 640 -31.96 6.86 44.01
CA LEU A 640 -33.24 6.90 43.28
C LEU A 640 -34.05 5.67 43.68
N GLY A 641 -35.27 5.85 44.18
CA GLY A 641 -36.10 4.79 44.77
C GLY A 641 -36.67 3.75 43.80
N LYS A 642 -36.42 3.87 42.48
CA LYS A 642 -36.82 2.88 41.46
C LYS A 642 -35.61 2.47 40.62
N ASP A 643 -35.22 1.20 40.71
CA ASP A 643 -34.09 0.65 39.92
C ASP A 643 -34.37 0.65 38.41
N THR A 644 -35.63 0.62 37.98
CA THR A 644 -36.01 0.68 36.55
C THR A 644 -35.58 1.98 35.87
N LEU A 645 -35.59 3.12 36.59
CA LEU A 645 -35.16 4.40 36.02
C LEU A 645 -33.65 4.47 35.82
N LYS A 646 -32.86 3.75 36.62
CA LYS A 646 -31.39 3.72 36.52
C LYS A 646 -30.92 2.97 35.26
N HIS A 647 -31.61 1.89 34.90
CA HIS A 647 -31.26 1.07 33.74
C HIS A 647 -31.52 1.74 32.40
N ASP A 648 -32.40 2.74 32.36
CA ASP A 648 -32.82 3.43 31.15
C ASP A 648 -32.02 4.72 30.85
N VAL A 649 -31.06 5.09 31.71
CA VAL A 649 -30.28 6.32 31.58
C VAL A 649 -29.22 6.21 30.49
N ILE A 650 -29.17 7.21 29.61
CA ILE A 650 -28.14 7.37 28.58
C ILE A 650 -27.03 8.28 29.09
N SER A 651 -27.37 9.45 29.62
CA SER A 651 -26.41 10.45 30.10
C SER A 651 -27.05 11.36 31.17
N ILE A 652 -26.21 12.02 31.95
CA ILE A 652 -26.61 12.97 33.00
C ILE A 652 -25.84 14.27 32.81
N VAL A 653 -26.54 15.39 32.80
CA VAL A 653 -25.97 16.73 32.66
C VAL A 653 -26.21 17.51 33.96
N GLU A 654 -25.14 17.92 34.61
CA GLU A 654 -25.16 18.79 35.79
C GLU A 654 -25.24 20.27 35.36
N LEU A 655 -26.10 21.04 36.02
CA LEU A 655 -26.19 22.49 35.88
C LEU A 655 -25.39 23.15 37.02
N ILE A 656 -24.24 23.74 36.67
CA ILE A 656 -23.23 24.22 37.63
C ILE A 656 -23.83 25.23 38.63
N ASP A 657 -24.71 26.11 38.16
CA ASP A 657 -25.25 27.22 38.96
C ASP A 657 -26.51 26.88 39.77
N SER A 658 -27.03 25.64 39.69
CA SER A 658 -28.37 25.34 40.24
C SER A 658 -28.52 24.05 41.04
N GLN A 659 -27.45 23.26 41.24
CA GLN A 659 -27.50 21.93 41.92
C GLN A 659 -28.65 21.04 41.39
N LYS A 660 -28.89 21.13 40.08
CA LYS A 660 -29.89 20.34 39.35
C LYS A 660 -29.18 19.49 38.31
N TYR A 661 -29.65 18.26 38.16
CA TYR A 661 -29.15 17.30 37.20
C TYR A 661 -30.26 16.98 36.20
N ILE A 662 -29.95 17.03 34.91
CA ILE A 662 -30.87 16.61 33.85
C ILE A 662 -30.48 15.19 33.45
N VAL A 663 -31.40 14.26 33.63
CA VAL A 663 -31.19 12.85 33.30
C VAL A 663 -31.89 12.54 31.98
N PHE A 664 -31.11 12.13 30.98
CA PHE A 664 -31.60 11.80 29.65
C PHE A 664 -31.72 10.28 29.46
N SER A 665 -32.88 9.83 28.97
CA SER A 665 -33.17 8.45 28.59
C SER A 665 -33.49 8.34 27.09
N LYS A 666 -33.80 7.13 26.59
CA LYS A 666 -34.17 6.86 25.18
C LYS A 666 -35.49 7.48 24.76
N SER A 667 -36.40 7.70 25.71
CA SER A 667 -37.78 8.12 25.42
C SER A 667 -38.23 9.35 26.18
N TYR A 668 -37.49 9.75 27.22
CA TYR A 668 -37.86 10.84 28.10
C TYR A 668 -36.61 11.47 28.73
N PHE A 669 -36.80 12.64 29.33
CA PHE A 669 -35.84 13.27 30.23
C PHE A 669 -36.55 13.82 31.46
N PHE A 670 -35.81 14.01 32.55
CA PHE A 670 -36.33 14.56 33.80
C PHE A 670 -35.23 15.31 34.57
N VAL A 671 -35.63 16.12 35.54
CA VAL A 671 -34.72 16.83 36.43
C VAL A 671 -34.62 16.09 37.76
N TYR A 672 -33.41 15.99 38.28
CA TYR A 672 -33.09 15.41 39.58
C TYR A 672 -32.39 16.44 40.46
N SER A 673 -32.82 16.55 41.72
CA SER A 673 -32.24 17.45 42.72
C SER A 673 -32.69 17.00 44.12
N ASN A 674 -31.82 17.09 45.13
CA ASN A 674 -32.14 16.76 46.54
C ASN A 674 -32.81 15.40 46.76
N ASN A 675 -32.34 14.33 46.09
CA ASN A 675 -32.92 12.98 46.14
C ASN A 675 -34.37 12.86 45.63
N GLU A 676 -34.88 13.88 44.96
CA GLU A 676 -36.17 13.87 44.27
C GLU A 676 -35.98 13.99 42.75
N HIS A 677 -36.99 13.57 41.98
CA HIS A 677 -37.03 13.75 40.54
C HIS A 677 -38.34 14.39 40.06
N SER A 678 -38.29 15.13 38.95
CA SER A 678 -39.47 15.70 38.30
C SER A 678 -40.35 14.62 37.65
N GLU A 679 -41.54 15.00 37.20
CA GLU A 679 -42.31 14.19 36.25
C GLU A 679 -41.49 13.94 34.97
N LEU A 680 -41.68 12.77 34.37
CA LEU A 680 -40.98 12.36 33.15
C LEU A 680 -41.56 13.12 31.96
N ARG A 681 -40.70 13.79 31.19
CA ARG A 681 -41.10 14.47 29.95
C ARG A 681 -40.68 13.66 28.74
N LEU A 682 -41.65 13.22 27.94
CA LEU A 682 -41.42 12.51 26.68
C LEU A 682 -40.87 13.49 25.63
N TYR A 683 -39.96 13.03 24.76
CA TYR A 683 -39.46 13.86 23.65
C TYR A 683 -40.54 14.13 22.59
N ASP A 684 -41.50 13.19 22.41
CA ASP A 684 -42.55 13.23 21.39
C ASP A 684 -43.90 13.78 21.92
N ASP A 685 -43.93 14.59 22.98
CA ASP A 685 -45.18 14.99 23.66
C ASP A 685 -46.13 15.89 22.83
N GLY A 686 -45.78 16.20 21.57
CA GLY A 686 -46.55 17.04 20.66
C GLY A 686 -46.60 18.52 21.08
N ARG A 687 -45.88 18.90 22.14
CA ARG A 687 -45.80 20.26 22.69
C ARG A 687 -44.41 20.81 22.45
N GLN A 688 -44.02 21.01 21.20
CA GLN A 688 -42.98 21.99 20.95
C GLN A 688 -43.56 23.38 21.21
N PRO A 689 -43.06 24.15 22.19
CA PRO A 689 -43.24 25.59 22.10
C PRO A 689 -42.47 26.01 20.84
N LYS A 690 -43.12 26.71 19.91
CA LYS A 690 -42.37 27.50 18.93
C LYS A 690 -41.41 28.36 19.76
N SER A 691 -40.12 28.16 19.62
CA SER A 691 -39.09 28.94 20.32
C SER A 691 -39.25 30.41 19.93
N GLY A 692 -40.04 31.15 20.73
CA GLY A 692 -39.98 32.60 20.74
C GLY A 692 -38.80 32.99 21.61
N ASP A 693 -38.00 33.95 21.16
CA ASP A 693 -36.87 34.50 21.90
C ASP A 693 -37.24 34.77 23.37
N GLY A 694 -36.61 34.05 24.30
CA GLY A 694 -36.65 34.37 25.73
C GLY A 694 -37.20 33.33 26.70
N ASP A 695 -37.56 32.12 26.27
CA ASP A 695 -38.05 31.08 27.20
C ASP A 695 -36.90 30.55 28.11
N THR A 696 -36.88 30.99 29.37
CA THR A 696 -35.93 30.55 30.41
C THR A 696 -36.45 29.38 31.26
N ILE A 697 -37.59 28.78 30.90
CA ILE A 697 -38.32 27.84 31.76
C ILE A 697 -38.87 26.61 31.01
N ILE A 698 -38.58 25.40 31.50
CA ILE A 698 -39.21 24.13 31.09
C ILE A 698 -40.09 23.59 32.23
N ASN A 699 -41.39 23.44 31.98
CA ASN A 699 -42.35 22.84 32.93
C ASN A 699 -42.55 21.35 32.66
N PHE A 700 -42.49 20.52 33.70
CA PHE A 700 -42.66 19.06 33.62
C PHE A 700 -44.09 18.61 34.00
N LYS A 701 -44.87 19.48 34.66
CA LYS A 701 -46.26 19.20 35.07
C LYS A 701 -47.29 19.74 34.07
N LYS A 702 -48.40 19.04 33.83
CA LYS A 702 -49.55 19.59 33.07
C LYS A 702 -50.10 20.84 33.80
N PRO A 703 -50.31 21.98 33.13
CA PRO A 703 -51.08 23.06 33.73
C PRO A 703 -52.53 22.57 33.91
N ALA A 704 -52.98 22.46 35.16
CA ALA A 704 -54.39 22.27 35.44
C ALA A 704 -55.13 23.54 34.99
N VAL A 705 -56.24 23.36 34.28
CA VAL A 705 -57.13 24.45 33.82
C VAL A 705 -57.46 25.36 35.00
N LEU A 706 -57.19 26.66 34.85
CA LEU A 706 -57.50 27.69 35.84
C LEU A 706 -58.98 27.63 36.23
N ASN A 707 -59.25 27.50 37.52
CA ASN A 707 -60.36 28.20 38.15
C ASN A 707 -59.80 28.93 39.37
N GLY A 708 -60.01 30.24 39.37
CA GLY A 708 -59.31 31.17 40.24
C GLY A 708 -59.70 31.03 41.70
N VAL A 709 -58.67 31.04 42.56
CA VAL A 709 -58.64 31.80 43.81
C VAL A 709 -57.17 32.21 43.99
N ILE A 710 -56.98 33.52 44.21
CA ILE A 710 -55.69 34.10 44.61
C ILE A 710 -55.41 33.59 46.03
N ASP A 711 -54.39 32.75 46.20
CA ASP A 711 -53.76 32.58 47.49
C ASP A 711 -52.28 32.96 47.40
N ARG A 712 -51.99 34.11 48.02
CA ARG A 712 -50.66 34.47 48.49
C ARG A 712 -50.30 33.46 49.58
N LEU A 713 -49.23 32.68 49.40
CA LEU A 713 -48.29 32.28 50.47
C LEU A 713 -47.14 31.42 49.93
N GLN A 714 -45.94 31.74 50.43
CA GLN A 714 -44.66 31.01 50.38
C GLN A 714 -43.87 30.99 49.06
N LEU A 715 -43.10 32.06 48.84
CA LEU A 715 -41.77 31.97 48.22
C LEU A 715 -40.87 31.08 49.10
N ASN A 716 -40.11 30.17 48.47
CA ASN A 716 -38.99 29.34 49.00
C ASN A 716 -39.13 27.81 48.96
N LEU A 717 -39.80 27.24 47.96
CA LEU A 717 -39.56 25.85 47.54
C LEU A 717 -39.23 25.84 46.05
N THR A 718 -38.01 25.43 45.70
CA THR A 718 -37.58 25.14 44.32
C THR A 718 -38.49 24.06 43.74
N ASN A 719 -39.46 24.44 42.91
CA ASN A 719 -40.37 23.49 42.27
C ASN A 719 -39.56 22.57 41.32
N ILE A 720 -39.37 21.31 41.69
CA ILE A 720 -38.60 20.33 40.89
C ILE A 720 -39.23 20.05 39.52
N ASN A 721 -40.54 20.30 39.37
CA ASN A 721 -41.24 20.21 38.09
C ASN A 721 -41.09 21.45 37.22
N LYS A 722 -40.19 22.37 37.59
CA LYS A 722 -39.84 23.57 36.85
C LYS A 722 -38.31 23.69 36.75
N LEU A 723 -37.81 23.59 35.52
CA LEU A 723 -36.40 23.83 35.21
C LEU A 723 -36.26 25.26 34.71
N GLU A 724 -35.52 26.07 35.46
CA GLU A 724 -35.14 27.42 35.05
C GLU A 724 -33.64 27.39 34.71
N ALA A 725 -33.29 27.76 33.49
CA ALA A 725 -31.92 27.73 32.97
C ALA A 725 -31.71 28.83 31.92
N SER A 726 -30.47 29.05 31.49
CA SER A 726 -30.18 30.02 30.44
C SER A 726 -30.88 29.64 29.12
N PRO A 727 -31.21 30.63 28.27
CA PRO A 727 -31.83 30.36 26.96
C PRO A 727 -31.02 29.37 26.11
N ASP A 728 -29.68 29.47 26.13
CA ASP A 728 -28.77 28.55 25.44
C ASP A 728 -28.93 27.09 25.92
N ILE A 729 -29.06 26.86 27.23
CA ILE A 729 -29.26 25.51 27.79
C ILE A 729 -30.61 24.95 27.36
N ILE A 730 -31.67 25.76 27.40
CA ILE A 730 -33.02 25.32 27.01
C ILE A 730 -33.10 25.01 25.53
N GLU A 731 -32.50 25.86 24.68
CA GLU A 731 -32.41 25.62 23.24
C GLU A 731 -31.67 24.31 22.94
N ARG A 732 -30.56 24.04 23.63
CA ARG A 732 -29.81 22.79 23.50
C ARG A 732 -30.61 21.57 23.95
N ILE A 733 -31.36 21.64 25.04
CA ILE A 733 -32.25 20.56 25.49
C ILE A 733 -33.30 20.24 24.42
N TRP A 734 -33.91 21.25 23.81
CA TRP A 734 -34.89 21.05 22.74
C TRP A 734 -34.27 20.50 21.46
N ARG A 735 -33.12 21.03 21.06
CA ARG A 735 -32.35 20.50 19.92
C ARG A 735 -31.95 19.05 20.14
N LEU A 736 -31.62 18.68 21.38
CA LEU A 736 -31.32 17.29 21.75
C LEU A 736 -32.56 16.41 21.66
N ALA A 737 -33.70 16.84 22.19
CA ALA A 737 -34.96 16.12 22.04
C ALA A 737 -35.25 15.82 20.56
N ASP A 738 -35.12 16.82 19.68
CA ASP A 738 -35.35 16.67 18.24
C ASP A 738 -34.36 15.72 17.58
N LYS A 739 -33.05 15.85 17.87
CA LYS A 739 -32.03 14.91 17.34
C LYS A 739 -32.30 13.47 17.80
N ILE A 740 -32.69 13.25 19.06
CA ILE A 740 -33.01 11.91 19.59
C ILE A 740 -34.24 11.33 18.88
N VAL A 741 -35.27 12.14 18.63
CA VAL A 741 -36.48 11.72 17.90
C VAL A 741 -36.15 11.39 16.44
N GLN A 742 -35.39 12.23 15.76
CA GLN A 742 -34.92 11.97 14.39
C GLN A 742 -34.11 10.69 14.30
N TYR A 743 -33.14 10.51 15.21
CA TYR A 743 -32.33 9.30 15.29
C TYR A 743 -33.19 8.05 15.55
N ARG A 744 -34.21 8.12 16.42
CA ARG A 744 -35.18 7.03 16.62
C ARG A 744 -36.01 6.73 15.39
N ASN A 745 -36.45 7.74 14.64
CA ASN A 745 -37.29 7.55 13.46
C ASN A 745 -36.52 6.92 12.29
N VAL A 746 -35.25 7.32 12.08
CA VAL A 746 -34.37 6.72 11.08
C VAL A 746 -34.03 5.27 11.43
N ASN A 747 -33.79 4.97 12.71
CA ASN A 747 -33.42 3.63 13.15
C ASN A 747 -34.61 2.72 13.52
N LYS A 748 -35.87 3.16 13.32
CA LYS A 748 -37.07 2.32 13.46
C LYS A 748 -37.37 1.49 12.20
N SER A 749 -36.74 1.81 11.06
CA SER A 749 -36.92 1.14 9.77
C SER A 749 -35.80 0.13 9.42
N ILE A 750 -34.97 -0.24 10.40
CA ILE A 750 -33.96 -1.30 10.36
C ILE A 750 -34.28 -2.23 11.52
#